data_AF-T1K7L2-F1
#
_entry.id   AF-T1K7L2-F1
#
_cell.length_a   1.000
_cell.length_b   1.000
_cell.length_c   1.000
_cell.angle_alpha   90.00
_cell.angle_beta   90.00
_cell.angle_gamma   90.00
#
_symmetry.space_group_name_H-M   'P 1'
#
loop_
_entity.id
_entity.type
_entity.pdbx_description
1 polymer ?
#
loop_
_entity_poly.entity_id
_entity_poly.type
_entity_poly.pdbx_seq_one_letter_code
_entity_poly.pdbx_strand_id
1 'polypeptide(L)'
;MAYLGVNCYERLLIRNLLPLNQRRCQILNNLLSHYHTLHSKSPSQLSRLIAQLRSYCNKTPEGFEKYFGKSSKKKSSDGKTKEAAEEAQTAKRTEPKESIFEPASRSKSSTPNNKYNWKWEYNFGSGGGNKGTGSNKALPFVAYGAAAVLGLLVLNEFRYKEISWKDFVNNHLARGTVEKLEVVNKKWVRVKFFSDASAVDSTSVLWFSIGSVDAFERNLENIQAEMSIEPSNYVPVVYKNEMEVRDFLGFLPTLVILGSMYYFFSKSRNMMGGRMGRGGIFGMGESTAKLINPTDIGVKFRDVAGCEEAKIEIMEFVNFLRNPQQYTELGAKIPKGALLTGPPGTGKTLLAKATAGEANVPFISVNGSEFLEMFVGVGPSRVRDMFVMARKNAPCILFIDEIDAVGRKRGGRNVGGHSEQENTLNQLLVEMDGFNTTTNVVVLAATNRSDILDKALLRPGRFDRQIYVSAPDIKGRASIFKVHLKPLKTDLDKNDVARKMAALTPGFTGADIANVCNEAALIAARDLNPSIVLKHFEAAIERVVAGMEKKTKVLQPEEKKTVAYHEAGHAVVGWFLEHADPLLKVSIIPRGKGLGYAMNLPREQYLYTTEQLFDRMCMTLGGRAAEQIFFGKITTGAQDDLQKVTQNAYAQIVQFGMNTKVGNLSFEMPQPGEIVVDKPYSEATAQIIDSEARSLVQKAYDRTVKILTEKKAEVEKVALRLLEREVLNRDDMIEILGKRPFKEKSTYEEFVEGTGSFEEDTTLPEGLKM
;
A
#
# COMPACT_ATOMS: atom_id res chain seq x y z
N MET A 1 -54.53 -18.44 12.42
CA MET A 1 -54.08 -18.86 11.08
C MET A 1 -52.94 -17.94 10.69
N ALA A 2 -51.70 -18.43 10.85
CA ALA A 2 -50.80 -18.89 9.77
C ALA A 2 -49.92 -17.72 9.28
N TYR A 3 -48.62 -17.65 9.65
CA TYR A 3 -47.47 -18.38 9.04
C TYR A 3 -47.28 -17.98 7.56
N LEU A 4 -46.09 -17.74 6.98
CA LEU A 4 -44.67 -17.89 7.34
C LEU A 4 -43.88 -17.26 6.16
N GLY A 5 -42.63 -16.86 6.37
CA GLY A 5 -41.64 -16.89 5.28
C GLY A 5 -40.58 -15.80 5.28
N VAL A 6 -39.58 -15.89 6.15
CA VAL A 6 -38.26 -15.25 5.91
C VAL A 6 -37.14 -16.25 6.24
N ASN A 7 -36.09 -16.14 5.43
CA ASN A 7 -35.11 -17.14 5.01
C ASN A 7 -34.08 -17.61 6.05
N CYS A 8 -33.49 -18.77 5.73
CA CYS A 8 -32.53 -19.56 6.50
C CYS A 8 -31.19 -18.85 6.85
N TYR A 9 -30.90 -17.67 6.29
CA TYR A 9 -29.61 -16.98 6.49
C TYR A 9 -29.53 -16.21 7.82
N GLU A 10 -30.64 -15.67 8.34
CA GLU A 10 -30.66 -14.97 9.63
C GLU A 10 -30.57 -15.93 10.84
N ARG A 11 -31.01 -17.18 10.68
CA ARG A 11 -30.91 -18.20 11.75
C ARG A 11 -29.48 -18.68 12.02
N LEU A 12 -28.57 -18.55 11.05
CA LEU A 12 -27.17 -18.97 11.20
C LEU A 12 -26.31 -17.91 11.89
N LEU A 13 -26.64 -16.62 11.73
CA LEU A 13 -25.96 -15.52 12.41
C LEU A 13 -26.32 -15.42 13.90
N ILE A 14 -27.55 -15.75 14.28
CA ILE A 14 -28.01 -15.68 15.67
C ILE A 14 -27.49 -16.86 16.53
N ARG A 15 -27.15 -18.00 15.92
CA ARG A 15 -26.73 -19.20 16.67
C ARG A 15 -25.25 -19.19 17.13
N ASN A 16 -24.39 -18.36 16.52
CA ASN A 16 -22.96 -18.30 16.85
C ASN A 16 -22.55 -17.15 17.79
N LEU A 17 -23.49 -16.32 18.26
CA LEU A 17 -23.22 -15.21 19.18
C LEU A 17 -23.58 -15.50 20.65
N LEU A 18 -24.05 -16.70 20.97
CA LEU A 18 -24.47 -17.09 22.32
C LEU A 18 -23.64 -18.29 22.85
N PRO A 19 -22.41 -18.03 23.32
CA PRO A 19 -22.04 -18.55 24.65
C PRO A 19 -21.15 -17.60 25.47
N LEU A 20 -21.13 -16.29 25.19
CA LEU A 20 -20.26 -15.34 25.91
C LEU A 20 -20.94 -14.60 27.09
N ASN A 21 -22.25 -14.72 27.27
CA ASN A 21 -22.98 -14.01 28.33
C ASN A 21 -23.26 -14.81 29.61
N GLN A 22 -23.15 -16.14 29.61
CA GLN A 22 -23.44 -16.94 30.82
C GLN A 22 -22.31 -16.91 31.87
N ARG A 23 -21.05 -16.71 31.46
CA ARG A 23 -19.92 -16.59 32.41
C ARG A 23 -19.74 -15.19 32.99
N ARG A 24 -20.25 -14.14 32.34
CA ARG A 24 -20.22 -12.76 32.88
C ARG A 24 -21.30 -12.52 33.95
N CYS A 25 -22.47 -13.14 33.82
CA CYS A 25 -23.54 -13.01 34.82
C CYS A 25 -23.25 -13.74 36.14
N GLN A 26 -22.51 -14.85 36.16
CA GLN A 26 -22.11 -15.51 37.41
C GLN A 26 -21.05 -14.73 38.19
N ILE A 27 -20.16 -14.02 37.50
CA ILE A 27 -19.13 -13.17 38.14
C ILE A 27 -19.77 -11.90 38.71
N LEU A 28 -20.73 -11.30 37.99
CA LEU A 28 -21.49 -10.14 38.47
C LEU A 28 -22.41 -10.50 39.65
N ASN A 29 -23.07 -11.66 39.65
CA ASN A 29 -23.90 -12.10 40.77
C ASN A 29 -23.08 -12.48 42.01
N ASN A 30 -21.86 -13.03 41.83
CA ASN A 30 -20.95 -13.27 42.95
C ASN A 30 -20.31 -11.98 43.50
N LEU A 31 -20.12 -10.96 42.66
CA LEU A 31 -19.67 -9.63 43.11
C LEU A 31 -20.79 -8.85 43.81
N LEU A 32 -22.04 -8.96 43.36
CA LEU A 32 -23.21 -8.33 43.97
C LEU A 32 -23.59 -8.98 45.31
N SER A 33 -23.44 -10.31 45.45
CA SER A 33 -23.69 -11.00 46.73
C SER A 33 -22.61 -10.70 47.78
N HIS A 34 -21.36 -10.43 47.37
CA HIS A 34 -20.30 -9.93 48.25
C HIS A 34 -20.44 -8.44 48.59
N TYR A 35 -21.04 -7.64 47.71
CA TYR A 35 -21.27 -6.21 47.97
C TYR A 35 -22.33 -5.99 49.06
N HIS A 36 -23.38 -6.83 49.10
CA HIS A 36 -24.42 -6.77 50.13
C HIS A 36 -23.96 -7.25 51.52
N THR A 37 -22.86 -8.02 51.62
CA THR A 37 -22.30 -8.46 52.91
C THR A 37 -21.23 -7.52 53.48
N LEU A 38 -20.80 -6.49 52.73
CA LEU A 38 -19.76 -5.54 53.12
C LEU A 38 -20.29 -4.23 53.73
N HIS A 39 -21.60 -4.09 53.92
CA HIS A 39 -22.17 -3.00 54.70
C HIS A 39 -22.14 -3.29 56.20
N SER A 40 -21.03 -3.79 56.75
CA SER A 40 -20.70 -3.61 58.16
C SER A 40 -19.20 -3.85 58.45
N LYS A 41 -18.54 -2.80 58.92
CA LYS A 41 -17.29 -2.77 59.72
C LYS A 41 -15.93 -3.16 59.08
N SER A 42 -15.04 -2.15 59.09
CA SER A 42 -13.57 -2.15 59.23
C SER A 42 -12.66 -2.16 57.95
N PRO A 43 -11.55 -1.37 57.95
CA PRO A 43 -10.73 -1.07 56.76
C PRO A 43 -9.61 -2.09 56.47
N SER A 44 -9.62 -3.27 57.10
CA SER A 44 -8.50 -4.23 57.06
C SER A 44 -8.60 -5.30 55.96
N GLN A 45 -9.72 -5.40 55.24
CA GLN A 45 -9.91 -6.39 54.16
C GLN A 45 -9.61 -5.87 52.75
N LEU A 46 -9.68 -4.55 52.55
CA LEU A 46 -9.42 -3.90 51.26
C LEU A 46 -7.92 -3.96 50.91
N SER A 47 -7.05 -3.92 51.91
CA SER A 47 -5.60 -4.14 51.75
C SER A 47 -5.25 -5.60 51.39
N ARG A 48 -6.03 -6.59 51.86
CA ARG A 48 -5.87 -8.00 51.48
C ARG A 48 -6.30 -8.26 50.02
N LEU A 49 -7.34 -7.58 49.56
CA LEU A 49 -7.83 -7.67 48.19
C LEU A 49 -6.86 -7.04 47.18
N ILE A 50 -6.25 -5.91 47.52
CA ILE A 50 -5.17 -5.28 46.74
C ILE A 50 -3.91 -6.18 46.70
N ALA A 51 -3.59 -6.88 47.79
CA ALA A 51 -2.48 -7.84 47.84
C ALA A 51 -2.74 -9.09 46.97
N GLN A 52 -3.98 -9.61 46.96
CA GLN A 52 -4.36 -10.74 46.11
C GLN A 52 -4.38 -10.37 44.61
N LEU A 53 -4.87 -9.18 44.25
CA LEU A 53 -4.82 -8.66 42.88
C LEU A 53 -3.38 -8.46 42.38
N ARG A 54 -2.46 -8.01 43.24
CA ARG A 54 -1.01 -7.96 42.93
C ARG A 54 -0.37 -9.32 42.71
N SER A 55 -0.90 -10.38 43.32
CA SER A 55 -0.38 -11.74 43.13
C SER A 55 -0.85 -12.36 41.81
N TYR A 56 -2.04 -12.01 41.34
CA TYR A 56 -2.62 -12.47 40.07
C TYR A 56 -1.96 -11.82 38.85
N CYS A 57 -1.55 -10.55 38.94
CA CYS A 57 -0.89 -9.84 37.83
C CYS A 57 0.61 -10.17 37.68
N ASN A 58 1.21 -10.98 38.56
CA ASN A 58 2.65 -11.28 38.56
C ASN A 58 3.00 -12.72 38.11
N LYS A 59 2.04 -13.52 37.67
CA LYS A 59 2.32 -14.82 37.02
C LYS A 59 2.04 -14.72 35.53
N THR A 60 3.07 -14.92 34.72
CA THR A 60 2.91 -15.13 33.27
C THR A 60 2.19 -16.46 33.04
N PRO A 61 1.22 -16.55 32.11
CA PRO A 61 0.58 -17.81 31.76
C PRO A 61 1.59 -18.79 31.14
N GLU A 62 1.45 -20.08 31.48
CA GLU A 62 2.33 -21.14 30.99
C GLU A 62 2.35 -21.18 29.45
N GLY A 63 3.56 -21.17 28.87
CA GLY A 63 3.80 -21.13 27.42
C GLY A 63 4.27 -19.78 26.85
N PHE A 64 4.27 -18.69 27.63
CA PHE A 64 4.69 -17.35 27.17
C PHE A 64 5.99 -16.82 27.81
N GLU A 65 6.74 -17.66 28.50
CA GLU A 65 7.92 -17.28 29.31
C GLU A 65 9.12 -16.74 28.49
N LYS A 66 9.14 -16.95 27.17
CA LYS A 66 10.18 -16.41 26.27
C LYS A 66 10.03 -14.91 25.94
N TYR A 67 8.87 -14.33 26.18
CA TYR A 67 8.55 -12.94 25.79
C TYR A 67 8.70 -11.92 26.92
N PHE A 68 8.88 -12.38 28.17
CA PHE A 68 9.02 -11.52 29.34
C PHE A 68 10.37 -11.76 30.02
N GLY A 69 11.32 -10.85 29.79
CA GLY A 69 12.66 -10.90 30.35
C GLY A 69 12.66 -10.92 31.88
N LYS A 70 13.51 -11.78 32.46
CA LYS A 70 13.67 -11.97 33.91
C LYS A 70 14.10 -10.66 34.59
N SER A 71 13.23 -10.11 35.45
CA SER A 71 13.63 -9.08 36.41
C SER A 71 13.89 -9.71 37.79
N SER A 72 15.08 -9.39 38.28
CA SER A 72 15.74 -9.88 39.48
C SER A 72 14.99 -9.57 40.79
N LYS A 73 14.84 -10.57 41.67
CA LYS A 73 14.63 -10.34 43.10
C LYS A 73 15.94 -10.55 43.88
N LYS A 74 16.47 -9.44 44.40
CA LYS A 74 17.32 -9.40 45.60
C LYS A 74 16.60 -10.13 46.75
N LYS A 75 17.30 -11.03 47.44
CA LYS A 75 17.02 -11.35 48.83
C LYS A 75 18.13 -10.75 49.69
N SER A 76 17.66 -10.10 50.74
CA SER A 76 18.37 -9.52 51.86
C SER A 76 19.14 -10.57 52.65
N SER A 77 20.25 -10.09 53.19
CA SER A 77 21.11 -10.64 54.22
C SER A 77 20.36 -11.09 55.48
N ASP A 78 20.68 -12.27 55.97
CA ASP A 78 20.96 -12.51 57.39
C ASP A 78 21.97 -13.65 57.51
N GLY A 79 22.90 -13.50 58.47
CA GLY A 79 24.28 -13.97 58.34
C GLY A 79 24.70 -15.23 59.11
N LYS A 80 25.99 -15.57 58.87
CA LYS A 80 26.91 -16.49 59.60
C LYS A 80 26.49 -17.98 59.55
N THR A 81 27.34 -18.99 59.32
CA THR A 81 28.79 -19.16 59.54
C THR A 81 29.28 -20.39 58.76
N LYS A 82 30.51 -20.30 58.24
CA LYS A 82 31.61 -21.28 58.01
C LYS A 82 31.39 -22.82 57.90
N GLU A 83 32.32 -23.38 57.10
CA GLU A 83 32.85 -24.78 57.04
C GLU A 83 31.96 -25.83 56.35
N ALA A 84 32.44 -26.81 55.59
CA ALA A 84 33.71 -27.18 54.94
C ALA A 84 33.45 -28.51 54.19
N ALA A 85 34.25 -28.81 53.14
CA ALA A 85 34.51 -30.15 52.59
C ALA A 85 33.29 -30.91 51.96
N GLU A 86 33.38 -31.87 51.03
CA GLU A 86 34.41 -32.52 50.21
C GLU A 86 33.65 -33.40 49.19
N GLU A 87 34.29 -33.67 48.04
CA GLU A 87 34.20 -34.91 47.23
C GLU A 87 32.85 -35.33 46.58
N ALA A 88 32.76 -36.01 45.42
CA ALA A 88 33.71 -36.75 44.59
C ALA A 88 33.22 -36.70 43.12
N GLN A 89 34.10 -36.49 42.12
CA GLN A 89 34.65 -37.50 41.18
C GLN A 89 33.62 -38.14 40.24
N THR A 90 33.76 -38.17 38.91
CA THR A 90 34.84 -38.64 38.00
C THR A 90 34.36 -38.32 36.56
N ALA A 91 35.09 -38.31 35.44
CA ALA A 91 36.48 -38.31 34.99
C ALA A 91 36.35 -38.04 33.46
N LYS A 92 37.19 -37.24 32.81
CA LYS A 92 38.41 -37.71 32.14
C LYS A 92 39.23 -36.51 31.69
N ARG A 93 40.53 -36.64 31.90
CA ARG A 93 41.60 -35.70 31.61
C ARG A 93 42.54 -36.38 30.63
N THR A 94 43.01 -35.65 29.62
CA THR A 94 44.36 -35.79 29.03
C THR A 94 44.67 -34.51 28.25
N GLU A 95 45.45 -33.63 28.88
CA GLU A 95 46.46 -32.81 28.21
C GLU A 95 47.84 -33.42 28.62
N PRO A 96 49.00 -33.08 28.01
CA PRO A 96 49.66 -31.79 28.34
C PRO A 96 50.67 -31.17 27.31
N LYS A 97 50.73 -29.81 27.31
CA LYS A 97 51.92 -28.92 27.53
C LYS A 97 53.04 -28.86 26.46
N GLU A 98 53.87 -27.83 26.30
CA GLU A 98 54.11 -26.46 26.80
C GLU A 98 55.25 -25.89 25.92
N SER A 99 55.39 -24.57 25.77
CA SER A 99 56.64 -23.88 26.19
C SER A 99 56.57 -22.37 25.92
N ILE A 100 57.03 -21.64 26.93
CA ILE A 100 57.07 -20.20 27.17
C ILE A 100 58.41 -19.64 26.71
N PHE A 101 58.48 -18.36 26.30
CA PHE A 101 59.64 -17.51 26.62
C PHE A 101 59.23 -16.02 26.75
N GLU A 102 59.92 -15.34 27.65
CA GLU A 102 59.66 -14.03 28.26
C GLU A 102 60.81 -13.02 27.88
N PRO A 103 60.99 -11.80 28.45
CA PRO A 103 60.76 -10.51 27.77
C PRO A 103 61.98 -9.53 27.71
N ALA A 104 61.85 -8.39 27.00
CA ALA A 104 62.59 -7.13 27.25
C ALA A 104 61.95 -5.91 26.52
N SER A 105 62.35 -4.69 26.90
CA SER A 105 61.50 -3.50 27.14
C SER A 105 61.66 -2.27 26.21
N ARG A 106 60.62 -1.40 26.20
CA ARG A 106 60.56 0.09 25.94
C ARG A 106 60.90 0.57 24.49
N SER A 107 60.18 1.50 23.84
CA SER A 107 59.12 2.44 24.22
C SER A 107 58.42 3.10 23.00
N LYS A 108 57.14 3.47 23.21
CA LYS A 108 56.34 4.60 22.64
C LYS A 108 55.64 4.49 21.27
N SER A 109 54.32 4.29 21.41
CA SER A 109 53.16 5.01 20.84
C SER A 109 52.93 5.01 19.31
N SER A 110 51.90 4.28 18.88
CA SER A 110 50.58 4.84 18.47
C SER A 110 49.74 3.73 17.83
N THR A 111 48.58 3.42 18.42
CA THR A 111 47.67 2.35 17.97
C THR A 111 46.50 2.95 17.19
N PRO A 112 46.19 2.50 15.96
CA PRO A 112 44.91 2.79 15.34
C PRO A 112 43.98 1.59 15.55
N ASN A 113 42.92 1.75 16.33
CA ASN A 113 41.92 0.70 16.51
C ASN A 113 40.64 0.97 15.71
N ASN A 114 40.08 -0.16 15.31
CA ASN A 114 38.98 -0.46 14.43
C ASN A 114 37.62 0.15 14.85
N LYS A 115 36.82 0.48 13.82
CA LYS A 115 35.38 0.23 13.64
C LYS A 115 34.44 0.30 14.86
N TYR A 116 33.60 1.34 14.86
CA TYR A 116 32.19 1.31 15.30
C TYR A 116 31.39 2.13 14.27
N ASN A 117 30.57 1.51 13.40
CA ASN A 117 29.19 1.09 13.62
C ASN A 117 28.29 2.20 14.17
N TRP A 118 27.58 2.86 13.26
CA TRP A 118 26.60 3.91 13.50
C TRP A 118 25.19 3.29 13.38
N LYS A 119 24.54 3.08 14.51
CA LYS A 119 23.08 2.98 14.59
C LYS A 119 22.61 3.77 15.80
N TRP A 120 21.72 4.70 15.48
CA TRP A 120 21.01 5.67 16.31
C TRP A 120 20.21 5.01 17.43
N GLU A 121 20.47 5.45 18.67
CA GLU A 121 19.70 5.11 19.86
C GLU A 121 19.42 6.42 20.60
N TYR A 122 18.13 6.75 20.76
CA TYR A 122 17.68 7.93 21.51
C TYR A 122 17.81 7.64 23.02
N ASN A 123 18.86 8.20 23.61
CA ASN A 123 19.08 8.28 25.05
C ASN A 123 18.13 9.30 25.69
N PHE A 124 17.17 8.83 26.50
CA PHE A 124 16.62 9.63 27.60
C PHE A 124 17.41 9.32 28.86
N GLY A 125 18.47 10.10 29.07
CA GLY A 125 19.33 10.06 30.25
C GLY A 125 18.59 10.56 31.50
N SER A 126 18.51 9.67 32.48
CA SER A 126 18.22 9.95 33.89
C SER A 126 19.32 10.84 34.47
N GLY A 127 18.97 12.06 34.87
CA GLY A 127 19.80 12.95 35.70
C GLY A 127 19.23 13.02 37.11
N GLY A 128 20.02 12.60 38.10
CA GLY A 128 19.62 12.53 39.50
C GLY A 128 19.61 13.89 40.22
N GLY A 129 18.61 14.04 41.09
CA GLY A 129 18.73 14.63 42.43
C GLY A 129 18.96 16.13 42.60
N ASN A 130 17.90 16.87 42.94
CA ASN A 130 17.99 17.81 44.07
C ASN A 130 16.67 17.86 44.86
N LYS A 131 16.79 17.83 46.19
CA LYS A 131 15.69 17.87 47.16
C LYS A 131 15.13 19.28 47.25
N GLY A 132 13.83 19.42 47.04
CA GLY A 132 13.05 20.62 47.32
C GLY A 132 11.68 20.22 47.84
N THR A 133 11.56 20.17 49.16
CA THR A 133 10.31 19.99 49.91
C THR A 133 9.33 21.13 49.61
N GLY A 134 8.28 20.84 48.85
CA GLY A 134 7.14 21.72 48.62
C GLY A 134 5.86 20.91 48.76
N SER A 135 5.35 20.83 49.98
CA SER A 135 4.09 20.16 50.33
C SER A 135 2.95 20.67 49.44
N ASN A 136 2.47 19.81 48.53
CA ASN A 136 1.37 20.11 47.62
C ASN A 136 0.03 20.08 48.38
N LYS A 137 -0.18 21.08 49.26
CA LYS A 137 -1.41 21.21 50.07
C LYS A 137 -2.64 21.54 49.23
N ALA A 138 -2.53 21.80 47.92
CA ALA A 138 -3.66 22.16 47.07
C ALA A 138 -4.50 20.96 46.60
N LEU A 139 -3.92 19.76 46.47
CA LEU A 139 -4.62 18.58 45.97
C LEU A 139 -5.80 18.10 46.86
N PRO A 140 -5.68 18.05 48.20
CA PRO A 140 -6.81 17.63 49.04
C PRO A 140 -7.94 18.68 49.07
N PHE A 141 -7.65 19.99 48.97
CA PHE A 141 -8.69 21.02 48.96
C PHE A 141 -9.55 21.00 47.68
N VAL A 142 -8.95 20.73 46.53
CA VAL A 142 -9.69 20.54 45.27
C VAL A 142 -10.57 19.28 45.34
N ALA A 143 -10.08 18.22 45.99
CA ALA A 143 -10.85 16.99 46.18
C ALA A 143 -12.05 17.18 47.12
N TYR A 144 -11.89 17.90 48.24
CA TYR A 144 -13.01 18.23 49.13
C TYR A 144 -14.02 19.19 48.49
N GLY A 145 -13.56 20.18 47.71
CA GLY A 145 -14.44 21.07 46.95
C GLY A 145 -15.25 20.33 45.89
N ALA A 146 -14.62 19.42 45.13
CA ALA A 146 -15.31 18.58 44.16
C ALA A 146 -16.32 17.64 44.81
N ALA A 147 -15.98 17.03 45.96
CA ALA A 147 -16.89 16.18 46.72
C ALA A 147 -18.09 16.95 47.30
N ALA A 148 -17.89 18.20 47.75
CA ALA A 148 -18.97 19.05 48.24
C ALA A 148 -19.92 19.48 47.11
N VAL A 149 -19.39 19.84 45.93
CA VAL A 149 -20.21 20.16 44.75
C VAL A 149 -20.96 18.93 44.24
N LEU A 150 -20.30 17.77 44.19
CA LEU A 150 -20.96 16.51 43.82
C LEU A 150 -22.06 16.13 44.83
N GLY A 151 -21.81 16.32 46.13
CA GLY A 151 -22.80 16.11 47.18
C GLY A 151 -24.00 17.06 47.07
N LEU A 152 -23.77 18.34 46.75
CA LEU A 152 -24.84 19.31 46.51
C LEU A 152 -25.68 18.97 45.28
N LEU A 153 -25.05 18.49 44.21
CA LEU A 153 -25.74 18.05 42.99
C LEU A 153 -26.56 16.78 43.23
N VAL A 154 -26.03 15.82 43.98
CA VAL A 154 -26.76 14.59 44.35
C VAL A 154 -27.97 14.89 45.24
N LEU A 155 -27.86 15.85 46.17
CA LEU A 155 -29.01 16.29 46.98
C LEU A 155 -30.11 16.97 46.16
N ASN A 156 -29.78 17.58 45.02
CA ASN A 156 -30.76 18.22 44.14
C ASN A 156 -31.57 17.20 43.32
N GLU A 157 -30.97 16.07 42.94
CA GLU A 157 -31.65 14.96 42.24
C GLU A 157 -32.75 14.30 43.10
N PHE A 158 -32.57 14.22 44.42
CA PHE A 158 -33.56 13.65 45.34
C PHE A 158 -34.88 14.46 45.44
N ARG A 159 -34.97 15.65 44.83
CA ARG A 159 -36.20 16.45 44.82
C ARG A 159 -37.20 16.06 43.72
N TYR A 160 -36.80 15.19 42.78
CA TYR A 160 -37.63 14.77 41.66
C TYR A 160 -38.06 13.31 41.81
N LYS A 161 -39.37 13.04 41.82
CA LYS A 161 -39.93 11.68 41.93
C LYS A 161 -40.68 11.34 40.65
N GLU A 162 -40.25 10.26 40.00
CA GLU A 162 -40.83 9.79 38.73
C GLU A 162 -42.19 9.11 38.98
N ILE A 163 -43.19 9.44 38.17
CA ILE A 163 -44.51 8.81 38.16
C ILE A 163 -44.85 8.31 36.77
N SER A 164 -45.73 7.30 36.67
CA SER A 164 -46.20 6.84 35.36
C SER A 164 -47.33 7.74 34.83
N TRP A 165 -47.50 7.78 33.50
CA TRP A 165 -48.63 8.49 32.87
C TRP A 165 -49.99 8.04 33.40
N LYS A 166 -50.16 6.73 33.65
CA LYS A 166 -51.41 6.18 34.20
C LYS A 166 -51.66 6.63 35.63
N ASP A 167 -50.60 6.67 36.45
CA ASP A 167 -50.70 7.16 37.84
C ASP A 167 -51.02 8.65 37.87
N PHE A 168 -50.44 9.44 36.96
CA PHE A 168 -50.76 10.85 36.79
C PHE A 168 -52.26 11.04 36.47
N VAL A 169 -52.78 10.34 35.47
CA VAL A 169 -54.17 10.48 35.03
C VAL A 169 -55.14 10.08 36.15
N ASN A 170 -54.94 8.89 36.75
CA ASN A 170 -55.90 8.33 37.69
C ASN A 170 -55.85 8.99 39.08
N ASN A 171 -54.66 9.33 39.58
CA ASN A 171 -54.49 9.79 40.95
C ASN A 171 -54.43 11.31 41.09
N HIS A 172 -54.03 12.03 40.03
CA HIS A 172 -53.77 13.46 40.12
C HIS A 172 -54.69 14.29 39.21
N LEU A 173 -54.85 13.88 37.95
CA LEU A 173 -55.70 14.58 36.97
C LEU A 173 -57.19 14.38 37.29
N ALA A 174 -57.62 13.14 37.54
CA ALA A 174 -59.02 12.83 37.89
C ALA A 174 -59.50 13.48 39.20
N ARG A 175 -58.57 13.80 40.11
CA ARG A 175 -58.88 14.49 41.38
C ARG A 175 -58.91 16.02 41.27
N GLY A 176 -58.61 16.58 40.08
CA GLY A 176 -58.58 18.03 39.87
C GLY A 176 -57.46 18.76 40.63
N THR A 177 -56.41 18.05 41.05
CA THR A 177 -55.35 18.60 41.93
C THR A 177 -54.26 19.38 41.17
N VAL A 178 -54.25 19.30 39.84
CA VAL A 178 -53.19 19.82 38.98
C VAL A 178 -53.49 21.27 38.58
N GLU A 179 -52.57 22.18 38.89
CA GLU A 179 -52.64 23.59 38.50
C GLU A 179 -52.16 23.79 37.06
N LYS A 180 -50.98 23.24 36.73
CA LYS A 180 -50.37 23.36 35.41
C LYS A 180 -49.33 22.28 35.16
N LEU A 181 -49.08 22.02 33.88
CA LEU A 181 -48.06 21.08 33.41
C LEU A 181 -46.92 21.86 32.74
N GLU A 182 -45.70 21.73 33.26
CA GLU A 182 -44.52 22.39 32.68
C GLU A 182 -43.72 21.37 31.84
N VAL A 183 -43.67 21.56 30.52
CA VAL A 183 -42.86 20.72 29.62
C VAL A 183 -41.44 21.27 29.61
N VAL A 184 -40.48 20.50 30.13
CA VAL A 184 -39.07 20.90 30.23
C VAL A 184 -38.25 20.28 29.12
N ASN A 185 -37.55 21.11 28.35
CA ASN A 185 -36.65 20.72 27.24
C ASN A 185 -37.30 19.76 26.22
N LYS A 186 -38.63 19.80 26.08
CA LYS A 186 -39.44 18.92 25.21
C LYS A 186 -39.29 17.42 25.48
N LYS A 187 -38.71 17.01 26.62
CA LYS A 187 -38.39 15.60 26.94
C LYS A 187 -39.24 15.04 28.08
N TRP A 188 -39.63 15.88 29.04
CA TRP A 188 -40.35 15.45 30.22
C TRP A 188 -41.29 16.55 30.73
N VAL A 189 -42.28 16.14 31.52
CA VAL A 189 -43.33 17.02 32.05
C VAL A 189 -43.25 17.04 33.57
N ARG A 190 -43.27 18.25 34.11
CA ARG A 190 -43.27 18.54 35.55
C ARG A 190 -44.69 18.93 35.96
N VAL A 191 -45.23 18.26 36.97
CA VAL A 191 -46.60 18.50 37.45
C VAL A 191 -46.57 19.49 38.61
N LYS A 192 -47.34 20.58 38.51
CA LYS A 192 -47.56 21.53 39.62
C LYS A 192 -48.97 21.41 40.15
N PHE A 193 -49.11 21.38 41.47
CA PHE A 193 -50.38 21.22 42.17
C PHE A 193 -50.86 22.55 42.74
N PHE A 194 -52.19 22.72 42.84
CA PHE A 194 -52.77 23.87 43.55
C PHE A 194 -52.32 23.85 45.01
N SER A 195 -51.86 24.99 45.53
CA SER A 195 -51.20 25.10 46.83
C SER A 195 -52.07 24.81 48.06
N ASP A 196 -53.35 24.47 47.88
CA ASP A 196 -54.33 24.32 48.98
C ASP A 196 -55.08 22.96 48.98
N ALA A 197 -54.51 21.92 48.35
CA ALA A 197 -55.05 20.56 48.42
C ALA A 197 -53.96 19.56 48.87
N SER A 198 -53.99 19.27 50.17
CA SER A 198 -53.41 18.10 50.86
C SER A 198 -51.88 18.07 51.05
N ALA A 199 -51.50 18.61 52.21
CA ALA A 199 -50.30 18.28 52.96
C ALA A 199 -50.13 16.76 53.13
N VAL A 200 -49.03 16.20 52.61
CA VAL A 200 -48.24 15.05 53.13
C VAL A 200 -47.01 14.74 52.24
N ASP A 201 -46.80 15.34 51.06
CA ASP A 201 -45.57 15.09 50.25
C ASP A 201 -44.98 16.37 49.60
N SER A 202 -45.05 17.51 50.31
CA SER A 202 -44.78 18.87 49.83
C SER A 202 -43.31 19.25 49.57
N THR A 203 -42.43 18.27 49.28
CA THR A 203 -41.05 18.57 48.85
C THR A 203 -40.59 17.86 47.59
N SER A 204 -41.35 16.87 47.09
CA SER A 204 -41.01 16.15 45.86
C SER A 204 -41.81 16.70 44.67
N VAL A 205 -41.10 17.12 43.64
CA VAL A 205 -41.69 17.55 42.37
C VAL A 205 -41.91 16.30 41.52
N LEU A 206 -43.17 16.04 41.16
CA LEU A 206 -43.52 14.88 40.35
C LEU A 206 -43.26 15.16 38.87
N TRP A 207 -42.66 14.18 38.19
CA TRP A 207 -42.36 14.29 36.76
C TRP A 207 -42.54 12.95 36.05
N PHE A 208 -42.74 13.00 34.73
CA PHE A 208 -42.75 11.83 33.87
C PHE A 208 -42.19 12.17 32.48
N SER A 209 -41.57 11.18 31.82
CA SER A 209 -41.01 11.36 30.47
C SER A 209 -42.09 11.32 29.39
N ILE A 210 -41.92 12.14 28.34
CA ILE A 210 -42.79 12.14 27.16
C ILE A 210 -41.97 11.79 25.91
N GLY A 211 -42.59 11.06 24.97
CA GLY A 211 -41.95 10.71 23.70
C GLY A 211 -41.91 11.87 22.71
N SER A 212 -43.08 12.45 22.43
CA SER A 212 -43.22 13.63 21.57
C SER A 212 -44.28 14.56 22.15
N VAL A 213 -44.01 15.87 22.10
CA VAL A 213 -44.91 16.91 22.63
C VAL A 213 -46.31 16.83 21.99
N ASP A 214 -46.38 16.67 20.67
CA ASP A 214 -47.66 16.62 19.94
C ASP A 214 -48.52 15.40 20.29
N ALA A 215 -47.89 14.27 20.65
CA ALA A 215 -48.63 13.09 21.10
C ALA A 215 -49.11 13.26 22.55
N PHE A 216 -48.33 13.97 23.37
CA PHE A 216 -48.68 14.27 24.74
C PHE A 216 -49.89 15.23 24.81
N GLU A 217 -49.89 16.34 24.07
CA GLU A 217 -51.02 17.28 24.05
C GLU A 217 -52.31 16.60 23.55
N ARG A 218 -52.23 15.83 22.45
CA ARG A 218 -53.40 15.08 21.94
C ARG A 218 -53.94 14.06 22.94
N ASN A 219 -53.06 13.34 23.64
CA ASN A 219 -53.49 12.38 24.65
C ASN A 219 -54.10 13.06 25.88
N LEU A 220 -53.57 14.22 26.27
CA LEU A 220 -54.11 15.02 27.37
C LEU A 220 -55.50 15.57 27.02
N GLU A 221 -55.67 16.14 25.82
CA GLU A 221 -56.96 16.64 25.32
C GLU A 221 -58.02 15.54 25.25
N ASN A 222 -57.67 14.38 24.68
CA ASN A 222 -58.58 13.24 24.58
C ASN A 222 -59.06 12.76 25.96
N ILE A 223 -58.16 12.67 26.94
CA ILE A 223 -58.49 12.24 28.30
C ILE A 223 -59.32 13.30 29.05
N GLN A 224 -59.01 14.59 28.87
CA GLN A 224 -59.79 15.68 29.45
C GLN A 224 -61.20 15.76 28.85
N ALA A 225 -61.35 15.47 27.56
CA ALA A 225 -62.64 15.34 26.89
C ALA A 225 -63.43 14.11 27.37
N GLU A 226 -62.77 12.95 27.55
CA GLU A 226 -63.38 11.74 28.11
C GLU A 226 -63.88 11.96 29.55
N MET A 227 -63.15 12.73 30.35
CA MET A 227 -63.54 13.11 31.71
C MET A 227 -64.59 14.24 31.77
N SER A 228 -65.17 14.64 30.63
CA SER A 228 -66.20 15.70 30.53
C SER A 228 -65.79 17.04 31.15
N ILE A 229 -64.50 17.38 31.08
CA ILE A 229 -64.00 18.70 31.50
C ILE A 229 -64.34 19.70 30.40
N GLU A 230 -64.94 20.84 30.74
CA GLU A 230 -65.21 21.90 29.77
C GLU A 230 -63.90 22.50 29.22
N PRO A 231 -63.83 22.87 27.93
CA PRO A 231 -62.60 23.39 27.31
C PRO A 231 -62.00 24.62 28.01
N SER A 232 -62.81 25.39 28.72
CA SER A 232 -62.41 26.54 29.55
C SER A 232 -61.57 26.14 30.78
N ASN A 233 -61.73 24.91 31.27
CA ASN A 233 -61.08 24.39 32.49
C ASN A 233 -59.95 23.40 32.17
N TYR A 234 -59.45 23.40 30.94
CA TYR A 234 -58.32 22.55 30.56
C TYR A 234 -57.03 22.95 31.30
N VAL A 235 -56.27 21.95 31.72
CA VAL A 235 -55.02 22.20 32.46
C VAL A 235 -54.01 22.86 31.51
N PRO A 236 -53.50 24.06 31.85
CA PRO A 236 -52.58 24.77 30.98
C PRO A 236 -51.22 24.08 30.91
N VAL A 237 -50.69 23.93 29.69
CA VAL A 237 -49.36 23.40 29.39
C VAL A 237 -48.40 24.55 29.12
N VAL A 238 -47.32 24.66 29.90
CA VAL A 238 -46.32 25.73 29.81
C VAL A 238 -44.98 25.15 29.41
N TYR A 239 -44.33 25.75 28.40
CA TYR A 239 -43.03 25.30 27.91
C TYR A 239 -41.88 26.02 28.62
N LYS A 240 -40.92 25.27 29.14
CA LYS A 240 -39.70 25.80 29.75
C LYS A 240 -38.46 25.14 29.17
N ASN A 241 -37.48 25.96 28.82
CA ASN A 241 -36.13 25.50 28.50
C ASN A 241 -35.25 25.76 29.73
N GLU A 242 -34.83 24.68 30.40
CA GLU A 242 -33.92 24.77 31.54
C GLU A 242 -32.55 24.23 31.10
N MET A 243 -31.47 24.95 31.44
CA MET A 243 -30.12 24.47 31.17
C MET A 243 -29.81 23.27 32.07
N GLU A 244 -29.59 22.09 31.48
CA GLU A 244 -29.24 20.88 32.23
C GLU A 244 -27.81 20.99 32.74
N VAL A 245 -27.56 20.56 33.98
CA VAL A 245 -26.21 20.53 34.58
C VAL A 245 -25.24 19.68 33.74
N ARG A 246 -25.76 18.69 33.01
CA ARG A 246 -25.03 17.86 32.06
C ARG A 246 -24.41 18.66 30.91
N ASP A 247 -25.10 19.69 30.41
CA ASP A 247 -24.58 20.53 29.33
C ASP A 247 -23.38 21.36 29.82
N PHE A 248 -23.40 21.79 31.09
CA PHE A 248 -22.26 22.46 31.73
C PHE A 248 -21.09 21.50 31.98
N LEU A 249 -21.36 20.26 32.42
CA LEU A 249 -20.32 19.23 32.58
C LEU A 249 -19.63 18.86 31.25
N GLY A 250 -20.30 19.02 30.11
CA GLY A 250 -19.72 18.82 28.78
C GLY A 250 -18.57 19.78 28.45
N PHE A 251 -18.55 20.99 29.04
CA PHE A 251 -17.48 21.97 28.86
C PHE A 251 -16.29 21.77 29.81
N LEU A 252 -16.46 20.93 30.84
CA LEU A 252 -15.48 20.69 31.89
C LEU A 252 -14.16 20.08 31.34
N PRO A 253 -14.17 19.11 30.40
CA PRO A 253 -12.95 18.64 29.75
C PRO A 253 -12.20 19.74 29.00
N THR A 254 -12.93 20.62 28.31
CA THR A 254 -12.36 21.74 27.54
C THR A 254 -11.69 22.77 28.46
N LEU A 255 -12.31 23.09 29.59
CA LEU A 255 -11.75 23.99 30.60
C LEU A 255 -10.56 23.38 31.33
N VAL A 256 -10.55 22.06 31.58
CA VAL A 256 -9.39 21.36 32.15
C VAL A 256 -8.22 21.36 31.18
N ILE A 257 -8.46 21.15 29.87
CA ILE A 257 -7.42 21.24 28.85
C ILE A 257 -6.86 22.66 28.78
N LEU A 258 -7.70 23.69 28.66
CA LEU A 258 -7.27 25.10 28.62
C LEU A 258 -6.55 25.52 29.91
N GLY A 259 -7.05 25.11 31.08
CA GLY A 259 -6.43 25.37 32.37
C GLY A 259 -5.09 24.65 32.53
N SER A 260 -4.99 23.41 32.05
CA SER A 260 -3.72 22.67 32.01
C SER A 260 -2.74 23.30 31.02
N MET A 261 -3.21 23.78 29.87
CA MET A 261 -2.40 24.44 28.86
C MET A 261 -1.89 25.79 29.38
N TYR A 262 -2.73 26.56 30.07
CA TYR A 262 -2.34 27.79 30.76
C TYR A 262 -1.36 27.52 31.91
N TYR A 263 -1.57 26.46 32.68
CA TYR A 263 -0.65 26.05 33.74
C TYR A 263 0.70 25.59 33.17
N PHE A 264 0.72 24.84 32.07
CA PHE A 264 1.95 24.45 31.38
C PHE A 264 2.65 25.65 30.71
N PHE A 265 1.90 26.57 30.10
CA PHE A 265 2.46 27.80 29.51
C PHE A 265 3.03 28.75 30.55
N SER A 266 2.33 28.95 31.67
CA SER A 266 2.78 29.80 32.77
C SER A 266 3.97 29.20 33.52
N LYS A 267 4.06 27.86 33.62
CA LYS A 267 5.21 27.17 34.21
C LYS A 267 6.40 27.05 33.26
N SER A 268 6.16 27.07 31.94
CA SER A 268 7.20 27.13 30.89
C SER A 268 7.86 28.52 30.78
N ARG A 269 7.18 29.60 31.18
CA ARG A 269 7.79 30.95 31.27
C ARG A 269 9.00 31.02 32.21
N ASN A 270 9.08 30.16 33.22
CA ASN A 270 10.22 30.10 34.14
C ASN A 270 11.31 29.09 33.70
N MET A 271 11.15 28.45 32.54
CA MET A 271 12.13 27.50 31.97
C MET A 271 12.44 27.83 30.49
N MET A 272 12.33 29.11 30.10
CA MET A 272 12.62 29.62 28.75
C MET A 272 13.18 31.05 28.84
N GLY A 273 14.29 31.19 29.57
CA GLY A 273 15.16 32.37 29.54
C GLY A 273 16.47 32.02 28.83
N GLY A 274 16.46 31.97 27.50
CA GLY A 274 17.69 31.82 26.71
C GLY A 274 17.48 31.14 25.36
N ARG A 275 17.77 31.87 24.27
CA ARG A 275 17.84 31.42 22.87
C ARG A 275 16.52 31.07 22.18
N MET A 276 15.74 32.12 21.87
CA MET A 276 14.88 32.14 20.70
C MET A 276 15.75 32.43 19.46
N GLY A 277 16.46 31.41 18.98
CA GLY A 277 17.13 31.40 17.68
C GLY A 277 16.35 30.48 16.73
N ARG A 278 15.75 31.08 15.70
CA ARG A 278 15.52 30.50 14.35
C ARG A 278 15.45 28.97 14.30
N GLY A 279 14.28 28.38 14.56
CA GLY A 279 14.12 26.93 14.38
C GLY A 279 12.89 26.22 14.97
N GLY A 280 11.84 26.93 15.41
CA GLY A 280 10.59 26.30 15.86
C GLY A 280 9.45 26.69 14.94
N ILE A 281 8.80 25.72 14.30
CA ILE A 281 7.63 25.84 13.38
C ILE A 281 7.95 26.47 11.98
N PHE A 282 8.92 27.38 11.88
CA PHE A 282 9.26 28.05 10.61
C PHE A 282 10.24 27.30 9.67
N GLY A 283 10.77 26.14 10.07
CA GLY A 283 11.72 25.34 9.27
C GLY A 283 11.07 24.35 8.28
N MET A 284 9.74 24.32 8.19
CA MET A 284 9.00 23.33 7.39
C MET A 284 9.00 23.62 5.86
N GLY A 285 9.51 24.80 5.46
CA GLY A 285 9.44 25.29 4.08
C GLY A 285 10.68 25.05 3.20
N GLU A 286 11.83 24.68 3.78
CA GLU A 286 13.07 24.49 3.02
C GLU A 286 12.96 23.28 2.07
N SER A 287 13.50 23.42 0.85
CA SER A 287 13.49 22.36 -0.16
C SER A 287 14.35 21.16 0.27
N THR A 288 13.81 19.94 0.19
CA THR A 288 14.50 18.65 0.40
C THR A 288 15.40 18.21 -0.75
N ALA A 289 15.62 19.10 -1.74
CA ALA A 289 16.32 18.80 -2.97
C ALA A 289 17.76 18.31 -2.73
N LYS A 290 18.11 17.19 -3.36
CA LYS A 290 19.46 16.61 -3.28
C LYS A 290 20.33 17.23 -4.38
N LEU A 291 21.29 18.06 -3.98
CA LEU A 291 22.35 18.56 -4.86
C LEU A 291 23.44 17.49 -5.00
N ILE A 292 23.69 17.05 -6.23
CA ILE A 292 24.78 16.15 -6.57
C ILE A 292 25.79 16.95 -7.39
N ASN A 293 27.03 17.02 -6.90
CA ASN A 293 28.11 17.71 -7.60
C ASN A 293 28.53 16.92 -8.85
N PRO A 294 29.05 17.59 -9.90
CA PRO A 294 29.45 16.93 -11.14
C PRO A 294 30.42 15.75 -10.93
N THR A 295 31.33 15.86 -9.97
CA THR A 295 32.34 14.83 -9.65
C THR A 295 31.76 13.54 -9.09
N ASP A 296 30.57 13.61 -8.49
CA ASP A 296 29.94 12.49 -7.80
C ASP A 296 28.99 11.72 -8.74
N ILE A 297 28.77 12.22 -9.96
CA ILE A 297 27.92 11.59 -10.98
C ILE A 297 28.72 10.48 -11.68
N GLY A 298 28.60 9.26 -11.16
CA GLY A 298 29.29 8.07 -11.70
C GLY A 298 28.68 7.45 -12.96
N VAL A 299 27.76 8.13 -13.66
CA VAL A 299 27.00 7.58 -14.81
C VAL A 299 27.17 8.47 -16.05
N LYS A 300 27.47 7.87 -17.20
CA LYS A 300 27.59 8.56 -18.50
C LYS A 300 26.69 7.94 -19.56
N PHE A 301 26.59 8.54 -20.74
CA PHE A 301 25.77 7.98 -21.83
C PHE A 301 26.23 6.60 -22.33
N ARG A 302 27.48 6.21 -22.11
CA ARG A 302 27.97 4.85 -22.41
C ARG A 302 27.35 3.75 -21.52
N ASP A 303 26.76 4.15 -20.40
CA ASP A 303 26.12 3.26 -19.43
C ASP A 303 24.59 3.21 -19.64
N VAL A 304 24.08 3.92 -20.66
CA VAL A 304 22.67 3.90 -21.09
C VAL A 304 22.62 3.35 -22.51
N ALA A 305 21.75 2.40 -22.79
CA ALA A 305 21.62 1.76 -24.11
C ALA A 305 20.17 1.41 -24.42
N GLY A 306 19.85 1.17 -25.69
CA GLY A 306 18.53 0.76 -26.15
C GLY A 306 17.49 1.88 -26.17
N CYS A 307 17.95 3.12 -26.29
CA CYS A 307 17.10 4.32 -26.40
C CYS A 307 17.84 5.45 -27.13
N GLU A 308 18.42 5.12 -28.28
CA GLU A 308 19.32 5.96 -29.08
C GLU A 308 18.61 7.22 -29.57
N GLU A 309 17.35 7.11 -29.99
CA GLU A 309 16.53 8.25 -30.41
C GLU A 309 16.36 9.25 -29.26
N ALA A 310 16.00 8.75 -28.08
CA ALA A 310 15.88 9.58 -26.87
C ALA A 310 17.23 10.18 -26.45
N LYS A 311 18.33 9.46 -26.62
CA LYS A 311 19.69 9.96 -26.34
C LYS A 311 20.09 11.07 -27.29
N ILE A 312 19.77 10.98 -28.59
CA ILE A 312 20.07 12.02 -29.57
C ILE A 312 19.34 13.32 -29.20
N GLU A 313 18.04 13.25 -28.89
CA GLU A 313 17.27 14.44 -28.48
C GLU A 313 17.82 15.06 -27.19
N ILE A 314 18.21 14.24 -26.21
CA ILE A 314 18.78 14.73 -24.95
C ILE A 314 20.20 15.29 -25.12
N MET A 315 20.96 14.75 -26.07
CA MET A 315 22.32 15.20 -26.35
C MET A 315 22.35 16.62 -26.92
N GLU A 316 21.27 17.11 -27.53
CA GLU A 316 21.11 18.53 -27.86
C GLU A 316 21.23 19.41 -26.61
N PHE A 317 20.60 19.01 -25.50
CA PHE A 317 20.67 19.75 -24.23
C PHE A 317 22.08 19.73 -23.64
N VAL A 318 22.79 18.60 -23.77
CA VAL A 318 24.18 18.48 -23.34
C VAL A 318 25.09 19.37 -24.19
N ASN A 319 24.91 19.36 -25.52
CA ASN A 319 25.70 20.19 -26.42
C ASN A 319 25.45 21.66 -26.16
N PHE A 320 24.20 22.02 -25.88
CA PHE A 320 23.85 23.36 -25.48
C PHE A 320 24.56 23.79 -24.18
N LEU A 321 24.58 22.94 -23.16
CA LEU A 321 25.24 23.25 -21.88
C LEU A 321 26.77 23.36 -22.00
N ARG A 322 27.39 22.62 -22.93
CA ARG A 322 28.83 22.69 -23.20
C ARG A 322 29.21 23.84 -24.15
N ASN A 323 28.45 24.04 -25.23
CA ASN A 323 28.74 24.97 -26.33
C ASN A 323 27.55 25.91 -26.61
N PRO A 324 27.18 26.81 -25.67
CA PRO A 324 26.01 27.68 -25.84
C PRO A 324 26.16 28.71 -26.99
N GLN A 325 27.40 29.05 -27.36
CA GLN A 325 27.70 30.03 -28.43
C GLN A 325 27.19 29.56 -29.80
N GLN A 326 27.39 28.28 -30.13
CA GLN A 326 26.95 27.67 -31.39
C GLN A 326 25.45 27.89 -31.64
N TYR A 327 24.62 27.75 -30.59
CA TYR A 327 23.18 27.93 -30.68
C TYR A 327 22.77 29.42 -30.63
N THR A 328 23.51 30.24 -29.89
CA THR A 328 23.25 31.68 -29.77
C THR A 328 23.54 32.41 -31.09
N GLU A 329 24.61 32.05 -31.80
CA GLU A 329 24.97 32.60 -33.11
C GLU A 329 23.90 32.31 -34.18
N LEU A 330 23.26 31.14 -34.10
CA LEU A 330 22.15 30.74 -34.96
C LEU A 330 20.81 31.38 -34.54
N GLY A 331 20.76 32.11 -33.42
CA GLY A 331 19.54 32.69 -32.87
C GLY A 331 18.55 31.66 -32.31
N ALA A 332 19.01 30.42 -32.07
CA ALA A 332 18.18 29.35 -31.52
C ALA A 332 17.86 29.65 -30.04
N LYS A 333 16.59 29.53 -29.68
CA LYS A 333 16.14 29.66 -28.28
C LYS A 333 16.31 28.33 -27.56
N ILE A 334 16.71 28.42 -26.30
CA ILE A 334 16.93 27.27 -25.44
C ILE A 334 15.58 26.64 -25.07
N PRO A 335 15.38 25.33 -25.28
CA PRO A 335 14.25 24.63 -24.68
C PRO A 335 14.39 24.65 -23.15
N LYS A 336 13.42 25.25 -22.47
CA LYS A 336 13.48 25.47 -21.01
C LYS A 336 13.39 24.16 -20.22
N GLY A 337 12.70 23.18 -20.78
CA GLY A 337 12.61 21.86 -20.18
C GLY A 337 12.16 20.76 -21.14
N ALA A 338 12.39 19.53 -20.70
CA ALA A 338 11.97 18.32 -21.39
C ALA A 338 11.24 17.36 -20.44
N LEU A 339 10.18 16.75 -20.92
CA LEU A 339 9.43 15.71 -20.23
C LEU A 339 9.80 14.34 -20.80
N LEU A 340 10.40 13.49 -19.99
CA LEU A 340 10.67 12.08 -20.26
C LEU A 340 9.41 11.27 -19.91
N THR A 341 8.78 10.70 -20.92
CA THR A 341 7.58 9.87 -20.77
C THR A 341 7.89 8.42 -21.13
N GLY A 342 7.15 7.45 -20.57
CA GLY A 342 7.29 6.05 -20.96
C GLY A 342 7.06 5.08 -19.81
N PRO A 343 7.00 3.76 -20.07
CA PRO A 343 6.76 2.75 -19.04
C PRO A 343 7.77 2.80 -17.88
N PRO A 344 7.41 2.31 -16.68
CA PRO A 344 8.38 2.20 -15.59
C PRO A 344 9.53 1.27 -15.99
N GLY A 345 10.73 1.54 -15.48
CA GLY A 345 11.89 0.67 -15.72
C GLY A 345 12.62 0.87 -17.06
N THR A 346 12.23 1.83 -17.89
CA THR A 346 12.94 2.15 -19.16
C THR A 346 14.17 3.04 -19.00
N GLY A 347 14.56 3.37 -17.77
CA GLY A 347 15.79 4.12 -17.51
C GLY A 347 15.66 5.65 -17.60
N LYS A 348 14.46 6.24 -17.50
CA LYS A 348 14.23 7.70 -17.50
C LYS A 348 15.13 8.46 -16.51
N THR A 349 15.16 8.02 -15.24
CA THR A 349 16.01 8.62 -14.19
C THR A 349 17.51 8.39 -14.46
N LEU A 350 17.87 7.25 -15.05
CA LEU A 350 19.26 6.93 -15.42
C LEU A 350 19.73 7.85 -16.56
N LEU A 351 18.87 8.06 -17.55
CA LEU A 351 19.12 8.92 -18.71
C LEU A 351 19.33 10.37 -18.26
N ALA A 352 18.47 10.89 -17.38
CA ALA A 352 18.65 12.25 -16.82
C ALA A 352 19.96 12.41 -16.02
N LYS A 353 20.37 11.39 -15.25
CA LYS A 353 21.67 11.40 -14.55
C LYS A 353 22.83 11.34 -15.54
N ALA A 354 22.73 10.54 -16.60
CA ALA A 354 23.72 10.46 -17.65
C ALA A 354 23.87 11.79 -18.40
N THR A 355 22.77 12.53 -18.63
CA THR A 355 22.81 13.89 -19.21
C THR A 355 23.68 14.83 -18.39
N ALA A 356 23.54 14.80 -17.06
CA ALA A 356 24.35 15.65 -16.18
C ALA A 356 25.81 15.20 -16.10
N GLY A 357 26.06 13.88 -16.09
CA GLY A 357 27.40 13.32 -16.14
C GLY A 357 28.14 13.62 -17.45
N GLU A 358 27.40 13.68 -18.57
CA GLU A 358 27.96 14.08 -19.87
C GLU A 358 28.17 15.60 -19.93
N ALA A 359 27.22 16.42 -19.50
CA ALA A 359 27.38 17.87 -19.49
C ALA A 359 28.41 18.36 -18.44
N ASN A 360 28.78 17.52 -17.46
CA ASN A 360 29.63 17.87 -16.33
C ASN A 360 29.10 19.09 -15.53
N VAL A 361 27.78 19.12 -15.32
CA VAL A 361 27.08 20.18 -14.58
C VAL A 361 26.42 19.61 -13.31
N PRO A 362 26.16 20.43 -12.27
CA PRO A 362 25.47 19.98 -11.08
C PRO A 362 24.08 19.41 -11.40
N PHE A 363 23.71 18.33 -10.70
CA PHE A 363 22.43 17.66 -10.85
C PHE A 363 21.61 17.83 -9.57
N ILE A 364 20.48 18.53 -9.66
CA ILE A 364 19.54 18.73 -8.56
C ILE A 364 18.38 17.78 -8.79
N SER A 365 18.15 16.84 -7.86
CA SER A 365 17.08 15.85 -7.98
C SER A 365 16.02 16.05 -6.90
N VAL A 366 14.76 16.06 -7.30
CA VAL A 366 13.58 16.09 -6.42
C VAL A 366 12.55 15.08 -6.90
N ASN A 367 11.83 14.41 -5.99
CA ASN A 367 10.67 13.59 -6.35
C ASN A 367 9.39 14.45 -6.20
N GLY A 368 8.51 14.39 -7.19
CA GLY A 368 7.23 15.12 -7.22
C GLY A 368 6.34 14.84 -6.01
N SER A 369 6.39 13.64 -5.45
CA SER A 369 5.64 13.30 -4.24
C SER A 369 6.15 14.03 -2.98
N GLU A 370 7.36 14.58 -2.98
CA GLU A 370 7.88 15.41 -1.88
C GLU A 370 7.18 16.78 -1.79
N PHE A 371 6.46 17.21 -2.82
CA PHE A 371 5.73 18.47 -2.75
C PHE A 371 4.34 18.34 -2.12
N LEU A 372 3.80 17.11 -2.01
CA LEU A 372 2.50 16.86 -1.42
C LEU A 372 2.61 16.71 0.10
N GLU A 373 2.06 17.66 0.84
CA GLU A 373 2.10 17.69 2.30
C GLU A 373 0.73 18.01 2.89
N MET A 374 0.51 17.62 4.15
CA MET A 374 -0.75 17.92 4.86
C MET A 374 -0.98 19.41 5.12
N PHE A 375 0.10 20.21 5.06
CA PHE A 375 0.05 21.64 5.36
C PHE A 375 -0.04 22.47 4.07
N VAL A 376 -1.12 23.23 3.95
CA VAL A 376 -1.34 24.16 2.84
C VAL A 376 -0.19 25.16 2.76
N GLY A 377 0.38 25.34 1.57
CA GLY A 377 1.43 26.34 1.31
C GLY A 377 2.85 25.83 1.48
N VAL A 378 3.07 24.62 2.02
CA VAL A 378 4.40 24.01 2.08
C VAL A 378 4.90 23.61 0.68
N GLY A 379 4.04 22.97 -0.13
CA GLY A 379 4.37 22.58 -1.51
C GLY A 379 4.85 23.75 -2.38
N PRO A 380 4.10 24.86 -2.50
CA PRO A 380 4.54 26.03 -3.25
C PRO A 380 5.86 26.64 -2.72
N SER A 381 6.08 26.65 -1.40
CA SER A 381 7.33 27.15 -0.82
C SER A 381 8.53 26.30 -1.25
N ARG A 382 8.41 24.97 -1.19
CA ARG A 382 9.47 24.04 -1.61
C ARG A 382 9.79 24.19 -3.10
N VAL A 383 8.78 24.39 -3.95
CA VAL A 383 8.97 24.66 -5.37
C VAL A 383 9.81 25.93 -5.58
N ARG A 384 9.48 27.04 -4.90
CA ARG A 384 10.28 28.28 -4.98
C ARG A 384 11.73 28.07 -4.55
N ASP A 385 11.93 27.42 -3.40
CA ASP A 385 13.26 27.20 -2.83
C ASP A 385 14.12 26.30 -3.74
N MET A 386 13.52 25.27 -4.34
CA MET A 386 14.15 24.42 -5.35
C MET A 386 14.64 25.24 -6.55
N PHE A 387 13.81 26.14 -7.09
CA PHE A 387 14.21 27.01 -8.20
C PHE A 387 15.24 28.07 -7.80
N VAL A 388 15.20 28.59 -6.57
CA VAL A 388 16.27 29.45 -6.03
C VAL A 388 17.60 28.69 -5.98
N MET A 389 17.59 27.43 -5.55
CA MET A 389 18.77 26.58 -5.51
C MET A 389 19.31 26.32 -6.93
N ALA A 390 18.44 26.02 -7.90
CA ALA A 390 18.84 25.84 -9.30
C ALA A 390 19.48 27.12 -9.88
N ARG A 391 18.88 28.29 -9.64
CA ARG A 391 19.44 29.57 -10.09
C ARG A 391 20.83 29.87 -9.52
N LYS A 392 21.10 29.49 -8.26
CA LYS A 392 22.40 29.67 -7.62
C LYS A 392 23.51 28.79 -8.19
N ASN A 393 23.15 27.63 -8.75
CA ASN A 393 24.09 26.63 -9.27
C ASN A 393 24.14 26.58 -10.80
N ALA A 394 23.60 27.59 -11.49
CA ALA A 394 23.59 27.63 -12.95
C ALA A 394 25.04 27.75 -13.51
N PRO A 395 25.40 27.00 -14.57
CA PRO A 395 24.57 26.07 -15.32
C PRO A 395 24.35 24.75 -14.56
N CYS A 396 23.09 24.28 -14.47
CA CYS A 396 22.74 23.03 -13.80
C CYS A 396 21.53 22.36 -14.46
N ILE A 397 21.35 21.06 -14.16
CA ILE A 397 20.16 20.31 -14.53
C ILE A 397 19.29 20.11 -13.29
N LEU A 398 18.03 20.52 -13.39
CA LEU A 398 16.99 20.28 -12.39
C LEU A 398 16.13 19.10 -12.84
N PHE A 399 16.12 18.01 -12.08
CA PHE A 399 15.35 16.81 -12.37
C PHE A 399 14.20 16.61 -11.37
N ILE A 400 12.98 16.50 -11.90
CA ILE A 400 11.76 16.20 -11.15
C ILE A 400 11.25 14.81 -11.55
N ASP A 401 11.44 13.82 -10.68
CA ASP A 401 10.87 12.48 -10.88
C ASP A 401 9.40 12.45 -10.47
N GLU A 402 8.59 11.53 -11.01
CA GLU A 402 7.16 11.36 -10.68
C GLU A 402 6.38 12.69 -10.68
N ILE A 403 6.56 13.49 -11.75
CA ILE A 403 5.91 14.80 -11.86
C ILE A 403 4.38 14.69 -11.88
N ASP A 404 3.83 13.52 -12.18
CA ASP A 404 2.40 13.22 -12.11
C ASP A 404 1.80 13.35 -10.70
N ALA A 405 2.63 13.27 -9.66
CA ALA A 405 2.20 13.57 -8.29
C ALA A 405 1.73 15.02 -8.12
N VAL A 406 2.37 15.99 -8.77
CA VAL A 406 1.98 17.43 -8.71
C VAL A 406 1.26 17.92 -9.95
N GLY A 407 1.50 17.27 -11.09
CA GLY A 407 1.08 17.70 -12.41
C GLY A 407 -0.25 17.12 -12.86
N ARG A 408 -1.03 16.48 -11.99
CA ARG A 408 -2.31 15.85 -12.37
C ARG A 408 -3.32 16.90 -12.86
N LYS A 409 -4.09 16.55 -13.90
CA LYS A 409 -5.13 17.41 -14.48
C LYS A 409 -6.13 17.86 -13.42
N ARG A 410 -6.40 19.17 -13.43
CA ARG A 410 -7.43 19.83 -12.63
C ARG A 410 -8.80 19.33 -13.10
N GLY A 411 -9.48 18.49 -12.32
CA GLY A 411 -10.76 17.95 -12.77
C GLY A 411 -11.29 16.78 -11.97
N GLY A 412 -12.23 17.09 -11.09
CA GLY A 412 -13.13 16.16 -10.42
C GLY A 412 -13.88 16.94 -9.35
N ARG A 413 -15.22 16.85 -9.30
CA ARG A 413 -16.07 17.47 -8.26
C ARG A 413 -15.86 16.78 -6.90
N ASN A 414 -14.62 16.63 -6.44
CA ASN A 414 -14.27 16.02 -5.16
C ASN A 414 -13.86 17.11 -4.18
N VAL A 415 -14.65 17.19 -3.11
CA VAL A 415 -14.56 18.17 -2.03
C VAL A 415 -13.28 17.91 -1.21
N GLY A 416 -12.30 18.81 -1.29
CA GLY A 416 -11.34 19.07 -0.19
C GLY A 416 -9.87 18.67 -0.37
N GLY A 417 -9.52 17.80 -1.33
CA GLY A 417 -8.14 17.29 -1.47
C GLY A 417 -7.28 17.90 -2.61
N HIS A 418 -7.88 18.63 -3.54
CA HIS A 418 -7.20 19.10 -4.75
C HIS A 418 -6.57 20.50 -4.65
N SER A 419 -6.87 21.27 -3.59
CA SER A 419 -6.44 22.67 -3.51
C SER A 419 -4.92 22.83 -3.30
N GLU A 420 -4.27 21.94 -2.55
CA GLU A 420 -2.83 22.01 -2.30
C GLU A 420 -2.04 21.65 -3.56
N GLN A 421 -2.37 20.52 -4.19
CA GLN A 421 -1.77 20.06 -5.44
C GLN A 421 -1.89 21.12 -6.55
N GLU A 422 -3.07 21.74 -6.70
CA GLU A 422 -3.30 22.81 -7.68
C GLU A 422 -2.46 24.06 -7.41
N ASN A 423 -2.33 24.45 -6.13
CA ASN A 423 -1.50 25.60 -5.74
C ASN A 423 -0.02 25.33 -6.00
N THR A 424 0.46 24.13 -5.69
CA THR A 424 1.84 23.69 -5.96
C THR A 424 2.11 23.64 -7.45
N LEU A 425 1.18 23.10 -8.24
CA LEU A 425 1.26 23.11 -9.70
C LEU A 425 1.33 24.53 -10.26
N ASN A 426 0.45 25.43 -9.83
CA ASN A 426 0.46 26.82 -10.27
C ASN A 426 1.81 27.50 -9.96
N GLN A 427 2.38 27.24 -8.78
CA GLN A 427 3.69 27.78 -8.43
C GLN A 427 4.79 27.25 -9.34
N LEU A 428 4.78 25.96 -9.68
CA LEU A 428 5.71 25.38 -10.64
C LEU A 428 5.59 26.06 -12.02
N LEU A 429 4.37 26.33 -12.48
CA LEU A 429 4.14 27.05 -13.74
C LEU A 429 4.70 28.48 -13.70
N VAL A 430 4.50 29.20 -12.59
CA VAL A 430 5.02 30.57 -12.41
C VAL A 430 6.55 30.59 -12.42
N GLU A 431 7.20 29.64 -11.74
CA GLU A 431 8.67 29.56 -11.75
C GLU A 431 9.23 29.18 -13.14
N MET A 432 8.55 28.29 -13.87
CA MET A 432 8.94 27.92 -15.25
C MET A 432 8.79 29.09 -16.23
N ASP A 433 7.69 29.83 -16.14
CA ASP A 433 7.46 31.02 -16.98
C ASP A 433 8.43 32.16 -16.61
N GLY A 434 8.80 32.25 -15.31
CA GLY A 434 9.72 33.25 -14.76
C GLY A 434 11.20 33.09 -15.14
N PHE A 435 11.59 32.03 -15.85
CA PHE A 435 12.95 31.91 -16.39
C PHE A 435 13.18 32.88 -17.55
N ASN A 436 14.17 33.75 -17.40
CA ASN A 436 14.76 34.46 -18.53
C ASN A 436 15.64 33.48 -19.33
N THR A 437 15.67 33.60 -20.65
CA THR A 437 16.52 32.75 -21.53
C THR A 437 18.02 32.86 -21.26
N THR A 438 18.44 33.77 -20.37
CA THR A 438 19.84 33.97 -19.97
C THR A 438 20.28 33.06 -18.82
N THR A 439 19.34 32.48 -18.05
CA THR A 439 19.69 31.55 -16.97
C THR A 439 19.82 30.15 -17.57
N ASN A 440 21.05 29.65 -17.72
CA ASN A 440 21.40 28.34 -18.31
C ASN A 440 20.97 27.15 -17.40
N VAL A 441 19.68 27.07 -17.07
CA VAL A 441 19.08 26.02 -16.26
C VAL A 441 18.16 25.19 -17.13
N VAL A 442 18.40 23.88 -17.18
CA VAL A 442 17.56 22.93 -17.92
C VAL A 442 16.71 22.13 -16.94
N VAL A 443 15.39 22.13 -17.14
CA VAL A 443 14.45 21.38 -16.29
C VAL A 443 14.05 20.08 -16.99
N LEU A 444 14.46 18.94 -16.43
CA LEU A 444 14.03 17.62 -16.88
C LEU A 444 12.97 17.08 -15.92
N ALA A 445 11.90 16.50 -16.45
CA ALA A 445 10.89 15.83 -15.64
C ALA A 445 10.66 14.41 -16.17
N ALA A 446 10.31 13.47 -15.29
CA ALA A 446 9.94 12.11 -15.67
C ALA A 446 8.53 11.76 -15.21
N THR A 447 7.77 11.06 -16.07
CA THR A 447 6.46 10.49 -15.74
C THR A 447 6.29 9.12 -16.38
N ASN A 448 5.53 8.26 -15.71
CA ASN A 448 5.03 7.01 -16.31
C ASN A 448 3.68 7.20 -17.01
N ARG A 449 3.00 8.31 -16.74
CA ARG A 449 1.62 8.58 -17.15
C ARG A 449 1.49 10.00 -17.68
N SER A 450 1.64 10.17 -18.99
CA SER A 450 1.46 11.46 -19.66
C SER A 450 -0.02 11.82 -19.86
N ASP A 451 -0.91 10.83 -19.84
CA ASP A 451 -2.37 10.95 -20.00
C ASP A 451 -3.02 11.79 -18.89
N ILE A 452 -2.55 11.64 -17.64
CA ILE A 452 -3.12 12.34 -16.48
C ILE A 452 -2.55 13.72 -16.24
N LEU A 453 -1.52 14.14 -16.99
CA LEU A 453 -0.86 15.42 -16.76
C LEU A 453 -1.71 16.61 -17.24
N ASP A 454 -1.59 17.73 -16.55
CA ASP A 454 -2.19 19.00 -16.94
C ASP A 454 -1.53 19.50 -18.24
N LYS A 455 -2.36 19.73 -19.26
CA LYS A 455 -1.94 20.28 -20.57
C LYS A 455 -1.21 21.62 -20.42
N ALA A 456 -1.41 22.35 -19.32
CA ALA A 456 -0.67 23.57 -19.03
C ALA A 456 0.84 23.33 -18.91
N LEU A 457 1.29 22.20 -18.36
CA LEU A 457 2.72 21.87 -18.26
C LEU A 457 3.36 21.63 -19.63
N LEU A 458 2.59 21.11 -20.58
CA LEU A 458 3.02 20.72 -21.92
C LEU A 458 3.03 21.88 -22.93
N ARG A 459 2.74 23.11 -22.49
CA ARG A 459 2.71 24.29 -23.38
C ARG A 459 4.14 24.77 -23.68
N PRO A 460 4.39 25.33 -24.89
CA PRO A 460 5.65 25.98 -25.20
C PRO A 460 6.02 27.08 -24.19
N GLY A 461 7.29 27.18 -23.83
CA GLY A 461 7.86 27.95 -22.72
C GLY A 461 8.03 27.17 -21.41
N ARG A 462 7.67 25.87 -21.35
CA ARG A 462 7.70 25.04 -20.13
C ARG A 462 8.39 23.70 -20.43
N PHE A 463 7.63 22.61 -20.57
CA PHE A 463 8.15 21.35 -21.11
C PHE A 463 7.95 21.34 -22.62
N ASP A 464 8.88 22.00 -23.31
CA ASP A 464 8.83 22.23 -24.75
C ASP A 464 9.10 20.95 -25.54
N ARG A 465 9.92 20.06 -24.97
CA ARG A 465 10.23 18.75 -25.53
C ARG A 465 9.52 17.65 -24.76
N GLN A 466 8.93 16.72 -25.49
CA GLN A 466 8.38 15.50 -24.93
C GLN A 466 9.11 14.33 -25.57
N ILE A 467 9.92 13.65 -24.76
CA ILE A 467 10.78 12.56 -25.21
C ILE A 467 10.15 11.28 -24.69
N TYR A 468 9.70 10.43 -25.60
CA TYR A 468 9.12 9.13 -25.25
C TYR A 468 10.23 8.08 -25.18
N VAL A 469 10.48 7.55 -23.99
CA VAL A 469 11.44 6.48 -23.74
C VAL A 469 10.66 5.16 -23.72
N SER A 470 10.61 4.51 -24.89
CA SER A 470 9.96 3.21 -25.09
C SER A 470 10.67 2.08 -24.34
N ALA A 471 10.00 0.92 -24.26
CA ALA A 471 10.69 -0.32 -23.91
C ALA A 471 11.69 -0.68 -25.03
N PRO A 472 12.85 -1.27 -24.70
CA PRO A 472 13.91 -1.53 -25.66
C PRO A 472 13.55 -2.66 -26.63
N ASP A 473 13.94 -2.46 -27.89
CA ASP A 473 13.86 -3.47 -28.96
C ASP A 473 14.88 -4.59 -28.75
N ILE A 474 14.84 -5.65 -29.57
CA ILE A 474 15.79 -6.77 -29.48
C ILE A 474 17.26 -6.32 -29.53
N LYS A 475 17.58 -5.32 -30.36
CA LYS A 475 18.93 -4.74 -30.45
C LYS A 475 19.30 -3.97 -29.19
N GLY A 476 18.41 -3.09 -28.73
CA GLY A 476 18.58 -2.34 -27.49
C GLY A 476 18.73 -3.24 -26.27
N ARG A 477 17.95 -4.32 -26.17
CA ARG A 477 18.11 -5.32 -25.10
C ARG A 477 19.49 -5.95 -25.12
N ALA A 478 20.01 -6.33 -26.30
CA ALA A 478 21.35 -6.88 -26.41
C ALA A 478 22.41 -5.87 -25.92
N SER A 479 22.28 -4.59 -26.27
CA SER A 479 23.16 -3.51 -25.78
C SER A 479 23.03 -3.29 -24.27
N ILE A 480 21.83 -3.34 -23.71
CA ILE A 480 21.58 -3.23 -22.25
C ILE A 480 22.21 -4.42 -21.52
N PHE A 481 22.06 -5.65 -22.03
CA PHE A 481 22.77 -6.81 -21.49
C PHE A 481 24.28 -6.61 -21.54
N LYS A 482 24.85 -6.10 -22.65
CA LYS A 482 26.29 -5.78 -22.73
C LYS A 482 26.72 -4.82 -21.61
N VAL A 483 25.92 -3.81 -21.26
CA VAL A 483 26.21 -2.88 -20.15
C VAL A 483 26.21 -3.61 -18.80
N HIS A 484 25.17 -4.39 -18.51
CA HIS A 484 25.03 -5.06 -17.21
C HIS A 484 25.90 -6.31 -17.03
N LEU A 485 26.37 -6.93 -18.12
CA LEU A 485 27.32 -8.04 -18.08
C LEU A 485 28.77 -7.59 -17.83
N LYS A 486 29.13 -6.32 -18.09
CA LYS A 486 30.48 -5.78 -17.83
C LYS A 486 30.98 -6.05 -16.39
N PRO A 487 30.24 -5.71 -15.32
CA PRO A 487 30.69 -5.95 -13.94
C PRO A 487 30.64 -7.41 -13.50
N LEU A 488 29.96 -8.29 -14.24
CA LEU A 488 29.79 -9.70 -13.86
C LEU A 488 30.99 -10.56 -14.25
N LYS A 489 31.28 -11.54 -13.39
CA LYS A 489 32.32 -12.55 -13.61
C LYS A 489 31.73 -13.77 -14.33
N THR A 490 32.04 -13.91 -15.61
CA THR A 490 31.56 -14.98 -16.48
C THR A 490 32.71 -15.51 -17.32
N ASP A 491 32.77 -16.83 -17.54
CA ASP A 491 33.76 -17.44 -18.43
C ASP A 491 33.27 -17.48 -19.90
N LEU A 492 31.99 -17.18 -20.11
CA LEU A 492 31.34 -17.11 -21.42
C LEU A 492 31.63 -15.78 -22.13
N ASP A 493 31.60 -15.78 -23.45
CA ASP A 493 31.63 -14.53 -24.22
C ASP A 493 30.38 -13.69 -23.92
N LYS A 494 30.62 -12.47 -23.42
CA LYS A 494 29.58 -11.55 -22.99
C LYS A 494 28.72 -11.09 -24.16
N ASN A 495 29.28 -10.99 -25.36
CA ASN A 495 28.52 -10.55 -26.54
C ASN A 495 27.52 -11.61 -26.99
N ASP A 496 27.95 -12.87 -27.07
CA ASP A 496 27.09 -13.98 -27.46
C ASP A 496 25.99 -14.24 -26.40
N VAL A 497 26.36 -14.16 -25.12
CA VAL A 497 25.37 -14.25 -24.03
C VAL A 497 24.36 -13.12 -24.13
N ALA A 498 24.80 -11.88 -24.38
CA ALA A 498 23.89 -10.74 -24.51
C ALA A 498 22.86 -10.94 -25.64
N ARG A 499 23.31 -11.41 -26.82
CA ARG A 499 22.43 -11.70 -27.96
C ARG A 499 21.44 -12.82 -27.65
N LYS A 500 21.93 -13.93 -27.08
CA LYS A 500 21.08 -15.07 -26.72
C LYS A 500 20.05 -14.70 -25.66
N MET A 501 20.43 -13.92 -24.64
CA MET A 501 19.49 -13.48 -23.60
C MET A 501 18.47 -12.48 -24.16
N ALA A 502 18.87 -11.55 -25.03
CA ALA A 502 17.96 -10.60 -25.66
C ALA A 502 16.85 -11.28 -26.48
N ALA A 503 17.17 -12.42 -27.13
CA ALA A 503 16.22 -13.24 -27.84
C ALA A 503 15.25 -14.01 -26.91
N LEU A 504 15.67 -14.34 -25.68
CA LEU A 504 14.85 -15.08 -24.70
C LEU A 504 13.98 -14.19 -23.81
N THR A 505 14.20 -12.87 -23.82
CA THR A 505 13.49 -11.90 -22.97
C THR A 505 12.71 -10.85 -23.77
N PRO A 506 11.74 -11.26 -24.63
CA PRO A 506 10.95 -10.30 -25.39
C PRO A 506 10.08 -9.46 -24.46
N GLY A 507 9.96 -8.16 -24.79
CA GLY A 507 9.16 -7.21 -24.01
C GLY A 507 9.73 -6.81 -22.64
N PHE A 508 10.94 -7.24 -22.28
CA PHE A 508 11.57 -6.84 -21.00
C PHE A 508 12.02 -5.38 -21.03
N THR A 509 11.85 -4.68 -19.91
CA THR A 509 12.39 -3.33 -19.73
C THR A 509 13.87 -3.37 -19.32
N GLY A 510 14.57 -2.23 -19.40
CA GLY A 510 15.97 -2.15 -18.97
C GLY A 510 16.16 -2.53 -17.49
N ALA A 511 15.21 -2.17 -16.63
CA ALA A 511 15.22 -2.57 -15.22
C ALA A 511 15.03 -4.07 -15.04
N ASP A 512 14.17 -4.72 -15.84
CA ASP A 512 13.99 -6.17 -15.80
C ASP A 512 15.27 -6.90 -16.20
N ILE A 513 15.97 -6.40 -17.23
CA ILE A 513 17.26 -6.96 -17.69
C ILE A 513 18.34 -6.81 -16.62
N ALA A 514 18.43 -5.65 -15.98
CA ALA A 514 19.34 -5.42 -14.86
C ALA A 514 19.05 -6.40 -13.71
N ASN A 515 17.77 -6.67 -13.44
CA ASN A 515 17.33 -7.63 -12.44
C ASN A 515 17.69 -9.07 -12.82
N VAL A 516 17.50 -9.49 -14.07
CA VAL A 516 17.91 -10.81 -14.58
C VAL A 516 19.42 -11.03 -14.38
N CYS A 517 20.23 -10.03 -14.74
CA CYS A 517 21.69 -10.11 -14.57
C CYS A 517 22.09 -10.26 -13.08
N ASN A 518 21.44 -9.51 -12.20
CA ASN A 518 21.68 -9.58 -10.76
C ASN A 518 21.22 -10.91 -10.16
N GLU A 519 20.02 -11.39 -10.50
CA GLU A 519 19.49 -12.67 -10.03
C GLU A 519 20.33 -13.85 -10.53
N ALA A 520 20.85 -13.81 -11.76
CA ALA A 520 21.78 -14.83 -12.26
C ALA A 520 23.06 -14.92 -11.40
N ALA A 521 23.59 -13.76 -10.96
CA ALA A 521 24.74 -13.72 -10.06
C ALA A 521 24.39 -14.25 -8.65
N LEU A 522 23.20 -13.92 -8.13
CA LEU A 522 22.74 -14.43 -6.83
C LEU A 522 22.47 -15.93 -6.83
N ILE A 523 21.95 -16.47 -7.93
CA ILE A 523 21.76 -17.92 -8.12
C ILE A 523 23.13 -18.61 -8.18
N ALA A 524 24.07 -18.07 -8.97
CA ALA A 524 25.44 -18.60 -9.03
C ALA A 524 26.12 -18.63 -7.65
N ALA A 525 25.99 -17.55 -6.89
CA ALA A 525 26.54 -17.42 -5.55
C ALA A 525 25.90 -18.39 -4.56
N ARG A 526 24.59 -18.66 -4.69
CA ARG A 526 23.87 -19.63 -3.86
C ARG A 526 24.37 -21.06 -4.08
N ASP A 527 24.67 -21.39 -5.33
CA ASP A 527 25.20 -22.70 -5.73
C ASP A 527 26.72 -22.81 -5.51
N LEU A 528 27.35 -21.77 -4.94
CA LEU A 528 28.81 -21.67 -4.71
C LEU A 528 29.63 -21.83 -5.99
N ASN A 529 29.08 -21.43 -7.14
CA ASN A 529 29.77 -21.48 -8.41
C ASN A 529 30.76 -20.30 -8.55
N PRO A 530 32.00 -20.54 -9.04
CA PRO A 530 33.05 -19.52 -9.13
C PRO A 530 32.84 -18.50 -10.27
N SER A 531 31.97 -18.82 -11.22
CA SER A 531 31.57 -18.01 -12.38
C SER A 531 30.10 -18.26 -12.74
N ILE A 532 29.46 -17.31 -13.43
CA ILE A 532 28.07 -17.43 -13.86
C ILE A 532 28.00 -18.20 -15.17
N VAL A 533 27.19 -19.27 -15.20
CA VAL A 533 26.95 -20.13 -16.37
C VAL A 533 25.59 -19.78 -16.99
N LEU A 534 25.39 -20.15 -18.26
CA LEU A 534 24.16 -19.90 -19.01
C LEU A 534 22.88 -20.41 -18.29
N LYS A 535 22.96 -21.56 -17.63
CA LYS A 535 21.87 -22.12 -16.81
C LYS A 535 21.38 -21.17 -15.73
N HIS A 536 22.27 -20.34 -15.16
CA HIS A 536 21.88 -19.37 -14.13
C HIS A 536 21.07 -18.22 -14.72
N PHE A 537 21.35 -17.81 -15.97
CA PHE A 537 20.56 -16.79 -16.65
C PHE A 537 19.16 -17.30 -17.02
N GLU A 538 19.05 -18.52 -17.55
CA GLU A 538 17.75 -19.15 -17.84
C GLU A 538 16.90 -19.26 -16.56
N ALA A 539 17.50 -19.71 -15.46
CA ALA A 539 16.83 -19.77 -14.16
C ALA A 539 16.44 -18.38 -13.62
N ALA A 540 17.24 -17.34 -13.89
CA ALA A 540 16.93 -15.97 -13.52
C ALA A 540 15.74 -15.41 -14.32
N ILE A 541 15.68 -15.66 -15.64
CA ILE A 541 14.54 -15.29 -16.48
C ILE A 541 13.27 -15.97 -15.97
N GLU A 542 13.32 -17.28 -15.70
CA GLU A 542 12.18 -18.02 -15.15
C GLU A 542 11.71 -17.46 -13.80
N ARG A 543 12.65 -17.05 -12.95
CA ARG A 543 12.35 -16.45 -11.65
C ARG A 543 11.69 -15.07 -11.80
N VAL A 544 12.11 -14.25 -12.77
CA VAL A 544 11.52 -12.93 -13.04
C VAL A 544 10.12 -13.07 -13.63
N VAL A 545 9.90 -13.99 -14.57
CA VAL A 545 8.60 -14.18 -15.25
C VAL A 545 7.60 -14.95 -14.38
N ALA A 546 7.96 -16.13 -13.89
CA ALA A 546 7.04 -17.04 -13.20
C ALA A 546 7.07 -16.88 -11.67
N GLY A 547 8.08 -16.20 -11.14
CA GLY A 547 8.26 -15.98 -9.70
C GLY A 547 9.01 -17.10 -8.98
N MET A 548 8.94 -17.06 -7.64
CA MET A 548 9.69 -17.99 -6.78
C MET A 548 9.14 -19.42 -6.87
N GLU A 549 10.07 -20.37 -6.97
CA GLU A 549 9.79 -21.81 -6.90
C GLU A 549 9.37 -22.23 -5.50
N LYS A 550 8.23 -22.92 -5.38
CA LYS A 550 7.71 -23.41 -4.10
C LYS A 550 8.04 -24.88 -3.90
N LYS A 551 9.29 -25.18 -3.57
CA LYS A 551 9.76 -26.57 -3.31
C LYS A 551 9.01 -27.29 -2.19
N THR A 552 8.41 -26.56 -1.25
CA THR A 552 7.68 -27.14 -0.11
C THR A 552 6.23 -27.50 -0.44
N LYS A 553 5.65 -26.95 -1.52
CA LYS A 553 4.26 -27.22 -1.90
C LYS A 553 4.21 -28.49 -2.75
N VAL A 554 4.18 -29.64 -2.08
CA VAL A 554 4.05 -30.94 -2.74
C VAL A 554 2.59 -31.14 -3.14
N LEU A 555 2.34 -31.41 -4.42
CA LEU A 555 1.03 -31.73 -4.96
C LEU A 555 0.73 -33.22 -4.76
N GLN A 556 -0.55 -33.55 -4.57
CA GLN A 556 -0.97 -34.96 -4.57
C GLN A 556 -0.74 -35.59 -5.95
N PRO A 557 -0.49 -36.90 -6.07
CA PRO A 557 -0.24 -37.53 -7.36
C PRO A 557 -1.34 -37.28 -8.41
N GLU A 558 -2.61 -37.30 -8.01
CA GLU A 558 -3.75 -37.01 -8.89
C GLU A 558 -3.81 -35.52 -9.32
N GLU A 559 -3.44 -34.60 -8.41
CA GLU A 559 -3.34 -33.18 -8.73
C GLU A 559 -2.17 -32.93 -9.68
N LYS A 560 -1.02 -33.55 -9.43
CA LYS A 560 0.17 -33.49 -10.29
C LYS A 560 -0.14 -34.03 -11.69
N LYS A 561 -0.90 -35.14 -11.76
CA LYS A 561 -1.43 -35.68 -13.02
C LYS A 561 -2.31 -34.66 -13.73
N THR A 562 -3.27 -34.06 -13.03
CA THR A 562 -4.16 -33.06 -13.62
C THR A 562 -3.39 -31.86 -14.19
N VAL A 563 -2.43 -31.33 -13.42
CA VAL A 563 -1.55 -30.23 -13.86
C VAL A 563 -0.70 -30.64 -15.07
N ALA A 564 -0.15 -31.85 -15.10
CA ALA A 564 0.64 -32.31 -16.24
C ALA A 564 -0.17 -32.37 -17.55
N TYR A 565 -1.42 -32.87 -17.51
CA TYR A 565 -2.30 -32.86 -18.68
C TYR A 565 -2.76 -31.45 -19.06
N HIS A 566 -2.95 -30.57 -18.08
CA HIS A 566 -3.28 -29.16 -18.31
C HIS A 566 -2.14 -28.44 -19.06
N GLU A 567 -0.92 -28.52 -18.56
CA GLU A 567 0.25 -27.88 -19.19
C GLU A 567 0.59 -28.52 -20.55
N ALA A 568 0.45 -29.85 -20.67
CA ALA A 568 0.59 -30.54 -21.96
C ALA A 568 -0.46 -30.06 -22.98
N GLY A 569 -1.68 -29.72 -22.53
CA GLY A 569 -2.73 -29.13 -23.36
C GLY A 569 -2.29 -27.81 -24.01
N HIS A 570 -1.75 -26.88 -23.21
CA HIS A 570 -1.20 -25.62 -23.75
C HIS A 570 -0.04 -25.87 -24.72
N ALA A 571 0.89 -26.74 -24.33
CA ALA A 571 2.09 -27.03 -25.10
C ALA A 571 1.78 -27.62 -26.48
N VAL A 572 0.91 -28.64 -26.54
CA VAL A 572 0.57 -29.34 -27.78
C VAL A 572 -0.27 -28.45 -28.70
N VAL A 573 -1.25 -27.71 -28.17
CA VAL A 573 -2.03 -26.78 -28.99
C VAL A 573 -1.14 -25.68 -29.55
N GLY A 574 -0.26 -25.10 -28.73
CA GLY A 574 0.73 -24.12 -29.19
C GLY A 574 1.67 -24.66 -30.26
N TRP A 575 2.05 -25.94 -30.19
CA TRP A 575 2.91 -26.59 -31.18
C TRP A 575 2.26 -26.69 -32.57
N PHE A 576 0.98 -27.08 -32.63
CA PHE A 576 0.27 -27.36 -33.87
C PHE A 576 -0.50 -26.16 -34.47
N LEU A 577 -0.57 -25.03 -33.78
CA LEU A 577 -1.09 -23.78 -34.34
C LEU A 577 0.00 -23.05 -35.11
N GLU A 578 -0.35 -22.33 -36.18
CA GLU A 578 0.61 -21.63 -37.04
C GLU A 578 1.09 -20.32 -36.40
N HIS A 579 0.16 -19.55 -35.86
CA HIS A 579 0.42 -18.22 -35.33
C HIS A 579 0.69 -18.20 -33.84
N ALA A 580 0.67 -19.36 -33.17
CA ALA A 580 1.00 -19.45 -31.77
C ALA A 580 2.50 -19.15 -31.51
N ASP A 581 2.73 -18.50 -30.37
CA ASP A 581 4.07 -18.21 -29.86
C ASP A 581 4.86 -19.51 -29.67
N PRO A 582 6.12 -19.58 -30.12
CA PRO A 582 6.97 -20.77 -29.95
C PRO A 582 7.18 -21.10 -28.47
N LEU A 583 7.11 -22.39 -28.14
CA LEU A 583 7.28 -22.90 -26.79
C LEU A 583 8.78 -23.02 -26.45
N LEU A 584 9.21 -22.44 -25.33
CA LEU A 584 10.57 -22.59 -24.81
C LEU A 584 10.66 -23.74 -23.82
N LYS A 585 9.73 -23.77 -22.86
CA LYS A 585 9.80 -24.67 -21.71
C LYS A 585 8.42 -24.90 -21.10
N VAL A 586 8.18 -26.11 -20.61
CA VAL A 586 6.97 -26.48 -19.84
C VAL A 586 7.40 -27.06 -18.51
N SER A 587 6.71 -26.69 -17.45
CA SER A 587 7.01 -27.18 -16.10
C SER A 587 5.74 -27.35 -15.28
N ILE A 588 5.71 -28.43 -14.50
CA ILE A 588 4.66 -28.71 -13.51
C ILE A 588 5.10 -28.35 -12.08
N ILE A 589 6.21 -27.62 -11.95
CA ILE A 589 6.72 -27.17 -10.65
C ILE A 589 5.97 -25.89 -10.25
N PRO A 590 5.35 -25.85 -9.06
CA PRO A 590 4.57 -24.69 -8.64
C PRO A 590 5.46 -23.46 -8.45
N ARG A 591 5.14 -22.39 -9.18
CA ARG A 591 5.78 -21.07 -9.08
C ARG A 591 4.74 -19.98 -8.82
N GLY A 592 5.06 -19.07 -7.90
CA GLY A 592 4.18 -17.94 -7.60
C GLY A 592 2.75 -18.36 -7.24
N LYS A 593 1.77 -17.95 -8.05
CA LYS A 593 0.34 -18.31 -7.88
C LYS A 593 -0.07 -19.56 -8.68
N GLY A 594 0.70 -19.97 -9.69
CA GLY A 594 0.41 -21.12 -10.55
C GLY A 594 0.87 -22.46 -9.95
N LEU A 595 0.25 -23.55 -10.42
CA LEU A 595 0.64 -24.92 -10.11
C LEU A 595 1.59 -25.52 -11.17
N GLY A 596 1.49 -25.05 -12.40
CA GLY A 596 2.42 -25.27 -13.50
C GLY A 596 2.57 -23.99 -14.31
N TYR A 597 3.44 -24.01 -15.32
CA TYR A 597 3.54 -22.96 -16.32
C TYR A 597 4.12 -23.46 -17.63
N ALA A 598 3.62 -22.92 -18.74
CA ALA A 598 4.22 -22.96 -20.05
C ALA A 598 4.85 -21.61 -20.37
N MET A 599 6.16 -21.60 -20.66
CA MET A 599 6.89 -20.42 -21.11
C MET A 599 6.94 -20.44 -22.63
N ASN A 600 6.15 -19.57 -23.24
CA ASN A 600 6.24 -19.26 -24.66
C ASN A 600 7.17 -18.06 -24.88
N LEU A 601 7.69 -17.93 -26.10
CA LEU A 601 8.45 -16.77 -26.56
C LEU A 601 7.53 -15.88 -27.41
N PRO A 602 6.98 -14.79 -26.85
CA PRO A 602 6.18 -13.83 -27.61
C PRO A 602 6.89 -13.32 -28.86
N ARG A 603 6.17 -13.26 -29.98
CA ARG A 603 6.67 -12.58 -31.19
C ARG A 603 6.65 -11.06 -30.97
N GLU A 604 7.77 -10.39 -31.24
CA GLU A 604 7.87 -8.93 -31.18
C GLU A 604 7.28 -8.29 -32.44
N GLN A 605 5.96 -8.18 -32.46
CA GLN A 605 5.21 -7.55 -33.55
C GLN A 605 4.21 -6.53 -32.99
N TYR A 606 4.07 -5.41 -33.68
CA TYR A 606 3.15 -4.33 -33.30
C TYR A 606 1.75 -4.50 -33.88
N LEU A 607 1.62 -5.27 -34.98
CA LEU A 607 0.37 -5.48 -35.69
C LEU A 607 -0.08 -6.93 -35.50
N TYR A 608 -1.28 -7.12 -34.94
CA TYR A 608 -1.90 -8.42 -34.75
C TYR A 608 -3.08 -8.60 -35.69
N THR A 609 -3.15 -9.75 -36.37
CA THR A 609 -4.32 -10.13 -37.18
C THR A 609 -5.37 -10.87 -36.35
N THR A 610 -6.58 -11.00 -36.89
CA THR A 610 -7.68 -11.76 -36.30
C THR A 610 -7.31 -13.22 -36.04
N GLU A 611 -6.62 -13.85 -36.98
CA GLU A 611 -6.21 -15.25 -36.91
C GLU A 611 -5.16 -15.45 -35.81
N GLN A 612 -4.22 -14.52 -35.69
CA GLN A 612 -3.17 -14.59 -34.66
C GLN A 612 -3.74 -14.47 -33.25
N LEU A 613 -4.68 -13.54 -33.03
CA LEU A 613 -5.37 -13.42 -31.74
C LEU A 613 -6.23 -14.64 -31.45
N PHE A 614 -6.92 -15.17 -32.48
CA PHE A 614 -7.73 -16.37 -32.34
C PHE A 614 -6.91 -17.63 -32.01
N ASP A 615 -5.75 -17.82 -32.63
CA ASP A 615 -4.79 -18.89 -32.29
C ASP A 615 -4.27 -18.74 -30.85
N ARG A 616 -3.98 -17.51 -30.41
CA ARG A 616 -3.58 -17.23 -29.02
C ARG A 616 -4.68 -17.59 -28.02
N MET A 617 -5.95 -17.31 -28.35
CA MET A 617 -7.09 -17.76 -27.55
C MET A 617 -7.18 -19.29 -27.50
N CYS A 618 -6.99 -19.98 -28.64
CA CYS A 618 -7.02 -21.44 -28.71
C CYS A 618 -5.93 -22.08 -27.83
N MET A 619 -4.69 -21.58 -27.91
CA MET A 619 -3.58 -22.04 -27.06
C MET A 619 -3.88 -21.84 -25.57
N THR A 620 -4.45 -20.69 -25.20
CA THR A 620 -4.80 -20.39 -23.81
C THR A 620 -5.96 -21.25 -23.30
N LEU A 621 -6.87 -21.70 -24.16
CA LEU A 621 -7.94 -22.65 -23.77
C LEU A 621 -7.47 -24.12 -23.73
N GLY A 622 -6.25 -24.40 -24.18
CA GLY A 622 -5.68 -25.74 -24.30
C GLY A 622 -5.68 -26.54 -23.00
N GLY A 623 -5.32 -25.92 -21.88
CA GLY A 623 -5.27 -26.59 -20.58
C GLY A 623 -6.64 -27.09 -20.11
N ARG A 624 -7.65 -26.21 -20.15
CA ARG A 624 -9.03 -26.58 -19.78
C ARG A 624 -9.61 -27.65 -20.71
N ALA A 625 -9.37 -27.54 -22.01
CA ALA A 625 -9.85 -28.51 -22.98
C ALA A 625 -9.20 -29.89 -22.78
N ALA A 626 -7.91 -29.94 -22.43
CA ALA A 626 -7.21 -31.18 -22.11
C ALA A 626 -7.82 -31.86 -20.86
N GLU A 627 -8.09 -31.10 -19.79
CA GLU A 627 -8.77 -31.64 -18.60
C GLU A 627 -10.11 -32.29 -18.95
N GLN A 628 -10.94 -31.61 -19.75
CA GLN A 628 -12.23 -32.14 -20.17
C GLN A 628 -12.09 -33.44 -20.97
N ILE A 629 -11.13 -33.52 -21.90
CA ILE A 629 -10.97 -34.69 -22.79
C ILE A 629 -10.46 -35.93 -22.04
N PHE A 630 -9.51 -35.75 -21.11
CA PHE A 630 -8.87 -36.87 -20.43
C PHE A 630 -9.57 -37.27 -19.14
N PHE A 631 -10.07 -36.31 -18.35
CA PHE A 631 -10.70 -36.59 -17.06
C PHE A 631 -12.22 -36.49 -17.06
N GLY A 632 -12.83 -35.87 -18.08
CA GLY A 632 -14.27 -35.60 -18.10
C GLY A 632 -14.74 -34.63 -17.01
N LYS A 633 -13.80 -34.00 -16.31
CA LYS A 633 -14.02 -33.05 -15.22
C LYS A 633 -13.19 -31.81 -15.48
N ILE A 634 -13.71 -30.66 -15.08
CA ILE A 634 -13.02 -29.37 -15.17
C ILE A 634 -12.61 -28.93 -13.77
N THR A 635 -11.44 -28.31 -13.66
CA THR A 635 -10.94 -27.77 -12.39
C THR A 635 -11.00 -26.24 -12.36
N THR A 636 -10.66 -25.67 -11.20
CA THR A 636 -10.48 -24.23 -11.02
C THR A 636 -9.11 -23.74 -11.50
N GLY A 637 -8.21 -24.63 -11.95
CA GLY A 637 -6.86 -24.28 -12.40
C GLY A 637 -6.84 -23.33 -13.61
N ALA A 638 -7.84 -23.45 -14.49
CA ALA A 638 -7.96 -22.65 -15.70
C ALA A 638 -8.51 -21.22 -15.49
N GLN A 639 -8.60 -20.73 -14.25
CA GLN A 639 -9.19 -19.40 -13.97
C GLN A 639 -8.45 -18.27 -14.69
N ASP A 640 -7.12 -18.24 -14.58
CA ASP A 640 -6.29 -17.19 -15.18
C ASP A 640 -6.35 -17.24 -16.72
N ASP A 641 -6.45 -18.43 -17.30
CA ASP A 641 -6.59 -18.63 -18.74
C ASP A 641 -7.92 -18.10 -19.27
N LEU A 642 -9.01 -18.40 -18.57
CA LEU A 642 -10.33 -17.88 -18.90
C LEU A 642 -10.38 -16.35 -18.78
N GLN A 643 -9.70 -15.78 -17.79
CA GLN A 643 -9.61 -14.33 -17.65
C GLN A 643 -8.88 -13.70 -18.85
N LYS A 644 -7.73 -14.24 -19.25
CA LYS A 644 -6.96 -13.76 -20.42
C LYS A 644 -7.75 -13.88 -21.71
N VAL A 645 -8.41 -15.02 -21.93
CA VAL A 645 -9.24 -15.28 -23.12
C VAL A 645 -10.42 -14.31 -23.17
N THR A 646 -11.06 -14.06 -22.02
CA THR A 646 -12.17 -13.10 -21.93
C THR A 646 -11.69 -11.69 -22.25
N GLN A 647 -10.61 -11.22 -21.61
CA GLN A 647 -10.04 -9.90 -21.90
C GLN A 647 -9.67 -9.74 -23.38
N ASN A 648 -9.08 -10.77 -23.98
CA ASN A 648 -8.73 -10.76 -25.40
C ASN A 648 -9.99 -10.70 -26.30
N ALA A 649 -11.04 -11.45 -25.98
CA ALA A 649 -12.30 -11.40 -26.72
C ALA A 649 -12.97 -10.03 -26.65
N TYR A 650 -13.04 -9.41 -25.46
CA TYR A 650 -13.57 -8.05 -25.34
C TYR A 650 -12.67 -7.04 -26.07
N ALA A 651 -11.35 -7.17 -26.03
CA ALA A 651 -10.44 -6.26 -26.75
C ALA A 651 -10.68 -6.31 -28.26
N GLN A 652 -10.84 -7.51 -28.83
CA GLN A 652 -11.16 -7.69 -30.25
C GLN A 652 -12.49 -7.02 -30.64
N ILE A 653 -13.52 -7.17 -29.80
CA ILE A 653 -14.87 -6.69 -30.12
C ILE A 653 -15.04 -5.19 -29.84
N VAL A 654 -14.53 -4.71 -28.71
CA VAL A 654 -14.81 -3.36 -28.18
C VAL A 654 -13.76 -2.35 -28.60
N GLN A 655 -12.49 -2.74 -28.67
CA GLN A 655 -11.37 -1.81 -28.90
C GLN A 655 -10.83 -1.90 -30.33
N PHE A 656 -10.65 -3.11 -30.87
CA PHE A 656 -10.04 -3.31 -32.18
C PHE A 656 -11.05 -3.29 -33.34
N GLY A 657 -12.36 -3.38 -33.06
CA GLY A 657 -13.40 -3.39 -34.09
C GLY A 657 -13.35 -4.63 -35.00
N MET A 658 -12.92 -5.78 -34.49
CA MET A 658 -12.77 -7.03 -35.26
C MET A 658 -14.07 -7.84 -35.40
N ASN A 659 -15.22 -7.26 -35.03
CA ASN A 659 -16.51 -7.95 -35.04
C ASN A 659 -17.46 -7.31 -36.05
N THR A 660 -18.06 -8.14 -36.91
CA THR A 660 -19.01 -7.70 -37.94
C THR A 660 -20.31 -7.13 -37.38
N LYS A 661 -20.78 -7.57 -36.21
CA LYS A 661 -22.07 -7.11 -35.65
C LYS A 661 -21.98 -5.77 -34.92
N VAL A 662 -20.89 -5.55 -34.20
CA VAL A 662 -20.62 -4.26 -33.52
C VAL A 662 -20.10 -3.24 -34.54
N GLY A 663 -19.35 -3.71 -35.54
CA GLY A 663 -18.73 -2.90 -36.57
C GLY A 663 -17.37 -2.33 -36.15
N ASN A 664 -16.85 -1.42 -36.97
CA ASN A 664 -15.52 -0.84 -36.81
C ASN A 664 -15.56 0.35 -35.84
N LEU A 665 -16.06 0.13 -34.63
CA LEU A 665 -16.11 1.12 -33.55
C LEU A 665 -15.09 0.76 -32.47
N SER A 666 -14.50 1.79 -31.85
CA SER A 666 -13.59 1.65 -30.72
C SER A 666 -14.17 2.36 -29.51
N PHE A 667 -14.37 1.63 -28.42
CA PHE A 667 -14.72 2.18 -27.12
C PHE A 667 -13.54 2.02 -26.15
N GLU A 668 -13.35 3.00 -25.28
CA GLU A 668 -12.35 2.91 -24.23
C GLU A 668 -12.80 1.89 -23.18
N MET A 669 -11.99 0.84 -22.99
CA MET A 669 -12.22 -0.11 -21.92
C MET A 669 -11.62 0.42 -20.61
N PRO A 670 -12.33 0.24 -19.49
CA PRO A 670 -11.85 0.71 -18.20
C PRO A 670 -10.58 -0.04 -17.81
N GLN A 671 -9.57 0.71 -17.38
CA GLN A 671 -8.33 0.10 -16.91
C GLN A 671 -8.55 -0.57 -15.53
N PRO A 672 -7.82 -1.65 -15.20
CA PRO A 672 -7.90 -2.26 -13.87
C PRO A 672 -7.68 -1.23 -12.75
N GLY A 673 -8.69 -1.04 -11.90
CA GLY A 673 -8.66 -0.08 -10.78
C GLY A 673 -9.36 1.25 -11.06
N GLU A 674 -9.85 1.49 -12.27
CA GLU A 674 -10.72 2.62 -12.58
C GLU A 674 -12.18 2.30 -12.26
N ILE A 675 -12.87 3.22 -11.58
CA ILE A 675 -14.28 3.06 -11.25
C ILE A 675 -15.09 3.39 -12.51
N VAL A 676 -15.73 2.37 -13.08
CA VAL A 676 -16.64 2.54 -14.21
C VAL A 676 -17.91 3.20 -13.68
N VAL A 677 -18.07 4.51 -13.91
CA VAL A 677 -19.27 5.26 -13.51
C VAL A 677 -20.40 5.04 -14.51
N ASP A 678 -20.09 5.04 -15.81
CA ASP A 678 -21.05 4.73 -16.86
C ASP A 678 -20.33 4.15 -18.08
N LYS A 679 -21.01 3.28 -18.84
CA LYS A 679 -20.46 2.70 -20.08
C LYS A 679 -20.72 3.67 -21.23
N PRO A 680 -19.79 3.86 -22.18
CA PRO A 680 -19.97 4.80 -23.30
C PRO A 680 -20.93 4.30 -24.39
N TYR A 681 -21.69 3.23 -24.15
CA TYR A 681 -22.60 2.60 -25.11
C TYR A 681 -23.88 2.12 -24.43
N SER A 682 -24.93 1.94 -25.23
CA SER A 682 -26.25 1.51 -24.75
C SER A 682 -26.24 0.07 -24.23
N GLU A 683 -27.21 -0.27 -23.36
CA GLU A 683 -27.34 -1.62 -22.82
C GLU A 683 -27.62 -2.67 -23.90
N ALA A 684 -28.35 -2.31 -24.96
CA ALA A 684 -28.55 -3.18 -26.12
C ALA A 684 -27.21 -3.52 -26.81
N THR A 685 -26.30 -2.55 -26.91
CA THR A 685 -24.94 -2.77 -27.44
C THR A 685 -24.13 -3.63 -26.50
N ALA A 686 -24.23 -3.42 -25.18
CA ALA A 686 -23.59 -4.25 -24.16
C ALA A 686 -24.01 -5.73 -24.29
N GLN A 687 -25.31 -5.98 -24.46
CA GLN A 687 -25.83 -7.33 -24.66
C GLN A 687 -25.28 -7.99 -25.94
N ILE A 688 -25.17 -7.23 -27.03
CA ILE A 688 -24.57 -7.72 -28.28
C ILE A 688 -23.10 -8.08 -28.04
N ILE A 689 -22.32 -7.20 -27.42
CA ILE A 689 -20.90 -7.44 -27.09
C ILE A 689 -20.75 -8.74 -26.29
N ASP A 690 -21.54 -8.93 -25.23
CA ASP A 690 -21.48 -10.12 -24.38
C ASP A 690 -21.86 -11.41 -25.14
N SER A 691 -22.88 -11.32 -26.01
CA SER A 691 -23.30 -12.46 -26.83
C SER A 691 -22.22 -12.88 -27.83
N GLU A 692 -21.55 -11.92 -28.44
CA GLU A 692 -20.49 -12.16 -29.41
C GLU A 692 -19.18 -12.59 -28.76
N ALA A 693 -18.85 -12.05 -27.58
CA ALA A 693 -17.71 -12.51 -26.79
C ALA A 693 -17.87 -13.99 -26.43
N ARG A 694 -19.06 -14.40 -25.97
CA ARG A 694 -19.37 -15.81 -25.69
C ARG A 694 -19.25 -16.68 -26.94
N SER A 695 -19.78 -16.22 -28.07
CA SER A 695 -19.70 -16.90 -29.37
C SER A 695 -18.25 -17.10 -29.81
N LEU A 696 -17.42 -16.06 -29.71
CA LEU A 696 -16.01 -16.09 -30.08
C LEU A 696 -15.20 -17.06 -29.21
N VAL A 697 -15.40 -17.01 -27.89
CA VAL A 697 -14.73 -17.92 -26.95
C VAL A 697 -15.17 -19.37 -27.18
N GLN A 698 -16.46 -19.60 -27.44
CA GLN A 698 -16.96 -20.94 -27.75
C GLN A 698 -16.35 -21.50 -29.03
N LYS A 699 -16.28 -20.70 -30.11
CA LYS A 699 -15.61 -21.11 -31.36
C LYS A 699 -14.14 -21.45 -31.15
N ALA A 700 -13.43 -20.66 -30.34
CA ALA A 700 -12.04 -20.94 -29.99
C ALA A 700 -11.93 -22.25 -29.18
N TYR A 701 -12.84 -22.48 -28.24
CA TYR A 701 -12.89 -23.71 -27.45
C TYR A 701 -13.16 -24.95 -28.31
N ASP A 702 -14.16 -24.90 -29.18
CA ASP A 702 -14.53 -26.02 -30.05
C ASP A 702 -13.39 -26.40 -31.00
N ARG A 703 -12.69 -25.39 -31.56
CA ARG A 703 -11.48 -25.62 -32.37
C ARG A 703 -10.37 -26.27 -31.55
N THR A 704 -10.16 -25.82 -30.32
CA THR A 704 -9.13 -26.35 -29.42
C THR A 704 -9.42 -27.81 -29.05
N VAL A 705 -10.68 -28.12 -28.72
CA VAL A 705 -11.13 -29.49 -28.46
C VAL A 705 -10.89 -30.37 -29.69
N LYS A 706 -11.24 -29.90 -30.90
CA LYS A 706 -10.98 -30.62 -32.14
C LYS A 706 -9.50 -30.98 -32.31
N ILE A 707 -8.61 -30.00 -32.17
CA ILE A 707 -7.14 -30.20 -32.26
C ILE A 707 -6.66 -31.22 -31.23
N LEU A 708 -7.08 -31.08 -29.97
CA LEU A 708 -6.67 -31.99 -28.90
C LEU A 708 -7.24 -33.41 -29.06
N THR A 709 -8.44 -33.56 -29.64
CA THR A 709 -8.99 -34.89 -29.97
C THR A 709 -8.22 -35.56 -31.10
N GLU A 710 -7.83 -34.83 -32.14
CA GLU A 710 -7.00 -35.34 -33.25
C GLU A 710 -5.59 -35.71 -32.77
N LYS A 711 -5.04 -34.94 -31.82
CA LYS A 711 -3.68 -35.11 -31.28
C LYS A 711 -3.64 -35.72 -29.88
N LYS A 712 -4.68 -36.48 -29.51
CA LYS A 712 -4.85 -37.03 -28.16
C LYS A 712 -3.64 -37.87 -27.70
N ALA A 713 -3.12 -38.72 -28.58
CA ALA A 713 -1.97 -39.58 -28.25
C ALA A 713 -0.70 -38.76 -27.94
N GLU A 714 -0.51 -37.64 -28.61
CA GLU A 714 0.67 -36.78 -28.42
C GLU A 714 0.59 -36.02 -27.09
N VAL A 715 -0.59 -35.54 -26.70
CA VAL A 715 -0.81 -34.92 -25.39
C VAL A 715 -0.52 -35.89 -24.26
N GLU A 716 -0.93 -37.15 -24.41
CA GLU A 716 -0.66 -38.20 -23.41
C GLU A 716 0.83 -38.48 -23.27
N LYS A 717 1.59 -38.57 -24.37
CA LYS A 717 3.05 -38.74 -24.32
C LYS A 717 3.73 -37.58 -23.59
N VAL A 718 3.36 -36.34 -23.92
CA VAL A 718 3.92 -35.14 -23.29
C VAL A 718 3.57 -35.10 -21.80
N ALA A 719 2.33 -35.40 -21.43
CA ALA A 719 1.89 -35.42 -20.03
C ALA A 719 2.59 -36.51 -19.21
N LEU A 720 2.74 -37.72 -19.75
CA LEU A 720 3.49 -38.80 -19.09
C LEU A 720 4.95 -38.43 -18.90
N ARG A 721 5.56 -37.82 -19.92
CA ARG A 721 6.92 -37.32 -19.83
C ARG A 721 7.08 -36.24 -18.77
N LEU A 722 6.11 -35.32 -18.64
CA LEU A 722 6.10 -34.30 -17.59
C LEU A 722 6.00 -34.91 -16.18
N LEU A 723 5.32 -36.04 -16.04
CA LEU A 723 5.24 -36.75 -14.76
C LEU A 723 6.56 -37.43 -14.39
N GLU A 724 7.31 -37.94 -15.37
CA GLU A 724 8.66 -38.48 -15.18
C GLU A 724 9.69 -37.38 -14.92
N ARG A 725 9.69 -36.35 -15.78
CA ARG A 725 10.57 -35.18 -15.75
C ARG A 725 9.70 -33.96 -15.57
N GLU A 726 9.74 -33.36 -14.39
CA GLU A 726 8.88 -32.23 -14.00
C GLU A 726 9.02 -30.98 -14.89
N VAL A 727 10.00 -30.99 -15.80
CA VAL A 727 10.36 -29.93 -16.72
C VAL A 727 10.70 -30.54 -18.08
N LEU A 728 10.16 -29.95 -19.15
CA LEU A 728 10.54 -30.25 -20.53
C LEU A 728 11.00 -28.98 -21.24
N ASN A 729 12.15 -29.07 -21.90
CA ASN A 729 12.66 -28.03 -22.78
C ASN A 729 12.16 -28.24 -24.21
N ARG A 730 12.34 -27.24 -25.06
CA ARG A 730 12.01 -27.33 -26.49
C ARG A 730 12.63 -28.55 -27.18
N ASP A 731 13.87 -28.91 -26.86
CA ASP A 731 14.55 -30.06 -27.47
C ASP A 731 13.86 -31.39 -27.11
N ASP A 732 13.41 -31.54 -25.86
CA ASP A 732 12.63 -32.70 -25.42
C ASP A 732 11.27 -32.75 -26.16
N MET A 733 10.66 -31.59 -26.42
CA MET A 733 9.40 -31.52 -27.17
C MET A 733 9.59 -31.92 -28.64
N ILE A 734 10.72 -31.57 -29.26
CA ILE A 734 11.06 -31.99 -30.63
C ILE A 734 11.27 -33.51 -30.69
N GLU A 735 11.85 -34.11 -29.65
CA GLU A 735 12.02 -35.57 -29.56
C GLU A 735 10.67 -36.30 -29.50
N ILE A 736 9.69 -35.76 -28.76
CA ILE A 736 8.38 -36.39 -28.55
C ILE A 736 7.44 -36.16 -29.73
N LEU A 737 7.31 -34.90 -30.18
CA LEU A 737 6.31 -34.46 -31.16
C LEU A 737 6.87 -34.40 -32.60
N GLY A 738 8.18 -34.54 -32.76
CA GLY A 738 8.88 -34.23 -34.01
C GLY A 738 9.08 -32.73 -34.20
N LYS A 739 9.69 -32.35 -35.33
CA LYS A 739 9.88 -30.93 -35.68
C LYS A 739 8.52 -30.25 -35.88
N ARG A 740 8.40 -29.02 -35.39
CA ARG A 740 7.19 -28.20 -35.61
C ARG A 740 6.96 -28.03 -37.12
N PRO A 741 5.71 -28.17 -37.61
CA PRO A 741 5.41 -28.08 -39.05
C PRO A 741 5.49 -26.65 -39.62
N PHE A 742 5.68 -25.63 -38.77
CA PHE A 742 5.72 -24.23 -39.17
C PHE A 742 7.11 -23.63 -38.95
N LYS A 743 7.48 -22.64 -39.80
CA LYS A 743 8.77 -21.94 -39.69
C LYS A 743 8.75 -21.01 -38.48
N GLU A 744 9.71 -21.19 -37.58
CA GLU A 744 9.90 -20.35 -36.40
C GLU A 744 11.21 -19.56 -36.54
N LYS A 745 11.21 -18.34 -36.00
CA LYS A 745 12.44 -17.60 -35.70
C LYS A 745 12.74 -17.79 -34.23
N SER A 746 13.97 -18.18 -33.89
CA SER A 746 14.36 -18.42 -32.50
C SER A 746 15.72 -17.86 -32.12
N THR A 747 16.60 -17.63 -33.10
CA THR A 747 17.91 -17.02 -32.85
C THR A 747 17.85 -15.51 -33.05
N TYR A 748 18.75 -14.80 -32.36
CA TYR A 748 18.88 -13.35 -32.49
C TYR A 748 19.13 -12.95 -33.95
N GLU A 749 20.00 -13.71 -34.62
CA GLU A 749 20.36 -13.54 -36.02
C GLU A 749 19.12 -13.59 -36.92
N GLU A 750 18.24 -14.59 -36.76
CA GLU A 750 17.00 -14.74 -37.55
C GLU A 750 15.98 -13.62 -37.31
N PHE A 751 15.95 -13.06 -36.10
CA PHE A 751 15.09 -11.92 -35.78
C PHE A 751 15.61 -10.63 -36.44
N VAL A 752 16.93 -10.47 -36.53
CA VAL A 752 17.58 -9.23 -36.98
C VAL A 752 17.87 -9.21 -38.48
N GLU A 753 18.00 -10.36 -39.14
CA GLU A 753 18.38 -10.51 -40.56
C GLU A 753 17.54 -9.63 -41.52
N GLY A 754 16.26 -9.39 -41.20
CA GLY A 754 15.36 -8.56 -42.02
C GLY A 754 15.49 -7.05 -41.84
N THR A 755 16.28 -6.56 -40.89
CA THR A 755 16.35 -5.13 -40.51
C THR A 755 17.58 -4.39 -41.04
N GLY A 756 18.47 -5.06 -41.79
CA GLY A 756 19.60 -4.43 -42.49
C GLY A 756 20.82 -4.06 -41.63
N SER A 757 20.69 -3.96 -40.31
CA SER A 757 21.83 -3.80 -39.38
C SER A 757 21.87 -4.89 -38.32
N PHE A 758 23.06 -5.43 -38.05
CA PHE A 758 23.24 -6.54 -37.10
C PHE A 758 23.31 -6.07 -35.63
N GLU A 759 23.87 -4.89 -35.41
CA GLU A 759 23.93 -4.25 -34.09
C GLU A 759 23.14 -2.92 -34.11
N GLU A 760 22.92 -2.38 -32.92
CA GLU A 760 22.32 -1.07 -32.73
C GLU A 760 23.24 0.03 -33.24
N ASP A 761 22.70 0.92 -34.07
CA ASP A 761 23.48 2.02 -34.63
C ASP A 761 23.66 3.10 -33.57
N THR A 762 24.90 3.31 -33.14
CA THR A 762 25.27 4.30 -32.11
C THR A 762 25.95 5.53 -32.72
N THR A 763 25.88 5.68 -34.05
CA THR A 763 26.51 6.81 -34.73
C THR A 763 25.81 8.13 -34.40
N LEU A 764 26.61 9.11 -33.98
CA LEU A 764 26.11 10.44 -33.61
C LEU A 764 26.11 11.38 -34.84
N PRO A 765 25.10 12.26 -34.97
CA PRO A 765 25.11 13.34 -35.96
C PRO A 765 26.34 14.22 -35.83
N GLU A 766 26.85 14.79 -36.93
CA GLU A 766 28.09 15.58 -36.93
C GLU A 766 28.08 16.75 -35.94
N GLY A 767 26.95 17.44 -35.81
CA GLY A 767 26.79 18.55 -34.87
C GLY A 767 26.77 18.14 -33.38
N LEU A 768 26.71 16.83 -33.09
CA LEU A 768 26.70 16.27 -31.74
C LEU A 768 27.93 15.39 -31.46
N LYS A 769 28.88 15.30 -32.39
CA LYS A 769 30.18 14.69 -32.15
C LYS A 769 30.99 15.63 -31.26
N MET A 770 31.01 15.34 -29.96
CA MET A 770 31.74 16.12 -28.94
C MET A 770 33.18 15.65 -28.76
#